data_AF-A0A818YY07-F1
#
_entry.id   AF-A0A818YY07-F1
#
_cell.length_a   1.000
_cell.length_b   1.000
_cell.length_c   1.000
_cell.angle_alpha   90.00
_cell.angle_beta   90.00
_cell.angle_gamma   90.00
#
_symmetry.space_group_name_H-M   'P 1'
#
loop_
_entity.id
_entity.type
_entity.pdbx_description
1 polymer ?
#
loop_
_entity_poly.entity_id
_entity_poly.type
_entity_poly.pdbx_seq_one_letter_code
_entity_poly.pdbx_strand_id
1 'polypeptide(L)'
;MSTSIHIAREMCPDDSHCIHLVNDEHLNAFTHTGIRDIRYRCRDVAGECRERNKPTHMTKFRHVHTLDSFGATQCANFNKDRNFVQNQIAAIGNIRTYVEQKLKKKWPSVNIPTIILEWVRSLRPMHRCSSPIFQSILVHGHIMSRGHMDHLKNSKFVAQTVAQHKRIRKILKGEVTATQDTVCAFIDALVKIEFGKVYTGDVGTHVNTDDDNLEYIARREEQALKKILPFDHVNEIKFCAIEIAQASIQLNSKKTGIGFAADKDLGTDQHVFGILGPHTGAYYGDIIIVFKRELMQHPDANFSPLAATIYKSGKAPNFHPWLTGSGTDSGRIAQFHASKLHCSNFGYERAAALELLASAGLQNHTMNENLEDIIKWWLELDSHQVFEAHLPKLIPLHYIEHVYIPQNVFNNLSEKAQKNAKKLFDRILTIVKYDVDINVDVMPFQKPDASRVKYQNYCLKQMLSQIQLSPISSDLLLNYGTTITLSASHFKNQVAIPMTISQSYKQYIQDASNAKASDDIVYIYFKTLKGDFMLTITNEAIQPSETQDNIKYLVCYVASIPKDTNVDNYNEQYSYISDYPPELHDTVIQAKKFQFGSNVFHKGCNDDDAILYCLRMKQKTGQVSLMHAGANGIYMHVSLECKFERDRLDLNALDYIYISAGSQSVPIQNLVIQHNPLPHVHPTFDKHFKSPVSASRSGDIDHDSKESNTPRERHEYCNRKQLPKESHQSNRPKSPESPSFPRKAINFFKGIFGLQNENENDQSKPTTGLPYRSPQGPRSSRSQSYDIPQSRPQEPPQQRPHESPRFRALSRSRSRSRSPSRSQPEPYKPQRLGSQSREASRLRPREPPRLTPCGSSSSVLYLKMELRRSHLTAS
;
A
#
# COMPACT_ATOMS: atom_id res chain seq x y z
N MET A 1 -10.84 -27.91 -36.61
CA MET A 1 -11.30 -26.52 -36.87
C MET A 1 -10.30 -25.58 -36.23
N SER A 2 -9.85 -24.52 -36.91
CA SER A 2 -9.03 -23.48 -36.29
C SER A 2 -9.94 -22.45 -35.62
N THR A 3 -10.03 -22.45 -34.30
CA THR A 3 -10.67 -21.37 -33.55
C THR A 3 -9.79 -20.13 -33.57
N SER A 4 -10.15 -19.15 -34.38
CA SER A 4 -9.55 -17.81 -34.33
C SER A 4 -10.08 -17.04 -33.13
N ILE A 5 -9.17 -16.60 -32.25
CA ILE A 5 -9.50 -15.67 -31.17
C ILE A 5 -9.31 -14.26 -31.72
N HIS A 6 -10.39 -13.49 -31.78
CA HIS A 6 -10.31 -12.07 -32.12
C HIS A 6 -9.95 -11.28 -30.85
N ILE A 7 -8.91 -10.45 -30.95
CA ILE A 7 -8.47 -9.57 -29.86
C ILE A 7 -8.75 -8.14 -30.30
N ALA A 8 -9.68 -7.47 -29.65
CA ALA A 8 -9.92 -6.05 -29.83
C ALA A 8 -9.01 -5.29 -28.85
N ARG A 9 -7.86 -4.82 -29.35
CA ARG A 9 -6.92 -3.96 -28.61
C ARG A 9 -6.83 -2.59 -29.25
N GLU A 10 -6.54 -1.60 -28.43
CA GLU A 10 -6.15 -0.28 -28.91
C GLU A 10 -4.70 -0.32 -29.40
N MET A 11 -4.43 0.35 -30.52
CA MET A 11 -3.06 0.63 -30.96
C MET A 11 -2.40 1.56 -29.94
N CYS A 12 -1.14 1.29 -29.58
CA CYS A 12 -0.37 2.22 -28.76
C CYS A 12 -0.26 3.59 -29.49
N PRO A 13 -0.59 4.71 -28.84
CA PRO A 13 -0.47 6.04 -29.45
C PRO A 13 0.94 6.37 -29.96
N ASP A 14 1.97 5.86 -29.28
CA ASP A 14 3.38 6.09 -29.62
C ASP A 14 3.96 5.03 -30.57
N ASP A 15 3.32 3.85 -30.66
CA ASP A 15 3.71 2.68 -31.45
C ASP A 15 5.24 2.42 -31.47
N SER A 16 5.89 2.73 -32.60
CA SER A 16 7.34 2.55 -32.81
C SER A 16 8.25 3.46 -31.97
N HIS A 17 7.71 4.54 -31.40
CA HIS A 17 8.39 5.46 -30.50
C HIS A 17 8.09 5.18 -29.02
N CYS A 18 7.31 4.14 -28.71
CA CYS A 18 6.90 3.86 -27.35
C CYS A 18 8.11 3.59 -26.44
N ILE A 19 8.20 4.33 -25.33
CA ILE A 19 9.24 4.12 -24.30
C ILE A 19 8.92 2.97 -23.35
N HIS A 20 7.70 2.41 -23.43
CA HIS A 20 7.19 1.40 -22.50
C HIS A 20 7.31 -0.05 -23.01
N LEU A 21 8.08 -0.32 -24.07
CA LEU A 21 8.25 -1.66 -24.65
C LEU A 21 8.87 -2.71 -23.70
N VAL A 22 9.49 -2.30 -22.59
CA VAL A 22 9.99 -3.20 -21.53
C VAL A 22 8.97 -3.48 -20.42
N ASN A 23 7.81 -2.80 -20.44
CA ASN A 23 6.70 -3.02 -19.53
C ASN A 23 5.77 -4.08 -20.10
N ASP A 24 5.73 -5.25 -19.46
CA ASP A 24 4.88 -6.36 -19.88
C ASP A 24 3.38 -6.00 -19.79
N GLU A 25 2.95 -5.18 -18.83
CA GLU A 25 1.54 -4.75 -18.71
C GLU A 25 1.13 -3.84 -19.88
N HIS A 26 2.02 -2.93 -20.29
CA HIS A 26 1.79 -2.04 -21.44
C HIS A 26 1.68 -2.83 -22.75
N LEU A 27 2.59 -3.78 -22.97
CA LEU A 27 2.52 -4.70 -24.12
C LEU A 27 1.33 -5.69 -24.04
N ASN A 28 0.74 -5.87 -22.86
CA ASN A 28 -0.48 -6.65 -22.68
C ASN A 28 -1.77 -5.81 -22.87
N ALA A 29 -1.70 -4.49 -22.68
CA ALA A 29 -2.82 -3.57 -22.92
C ALA A 29 -2.93 -3.09 -24.38
N PHE A 30 -1.80 -2.83 -25.06
CA PHE A 30 -1.78 -2.18 -26.38
C PHE A 30 -1.14 -3.02 -27.48
N THR A 31 -1.69 -2.91 -28.69
CA THR A 31 -1.06 -3.43 -29.92
C THR A 31 0.05 -2.50 -30.40
N HIS A 32 1.16 -3.08 -30.84
CA HIS A 32 2.30 -2.36 -31.43
C HIS A 32 2.74 -3.06 -32.72
N THR A 33 3.13 -2.27 -33.72
CA THR A 33 3.63 -2.76 -35.01
C THR A 33 4.86 -3.66 -34.82
N GLY A 34 4.75 -4.92 -35.24
CA GLY A 34 5.84 -5.90 -35.19
C GLY A 34 5.99 -6.64 -33.85
N ILE A 35 5.23 -6.29 -32.81
CA ILE A 35 5.13 -7.06 -31.56
C ILE A 35 3.86 -7.92 -31.62
N ARG A 36 3.94 -9.15 -31.13
CA ARG A 36 2.76 -10.03 -31.04
C ARG A 36 1.85 -9.60 -29.90
N ASP A 37 0.54 -9.53 -30.12
CA ASP A 37 -0.41 -9.31 -29.03
C ASP A 37 -0.45 -10.47 -28.03
N ILE A 38 -0.38 -11.71 -28.53
CA ILE A 38 -0.15 -12.92 -27.72
C ILE A 38 1.33 -13.30 -27.81
N ARG A 39 2.05 -13.00 -26.73
CA ARG A 39 3.46 -13.36 -26.53
C ARG A 39 3.57 -14.67 -25.76
N TYR A 40 4.56 -15.51 -26.12
CA TYR A 40 4.84 -16.76 -25.42
C TYR A 40 5.34 -16.49 -24.00
N ARG A 41 5.02 -17.37 -23.06
CA ARG A 41 5.58 -17.28 -21.71
C ARG A 41 7.09 -17.55 -21.74
N CYS A 42 7.87 -16.64 -21.16
CA CYS A 42 9.30 -16.83 -20.96
C CYS A 42 9.56 -17.96 -19.95
N ARG A 43 10.68 -18.68 -20.11
CA ARG A 43 11.12 -19.69 -19.13
C ARG A 43 11.64 -19.04 -17.84
N ASP A 44 12.28 -17.88 -17.97
CA ASP A 44 12.84 -17.12 -16.86
C ASP A 44 11.79 -16.13 -16.30
N VAL A 45 11.82 -15.88 -14.99
CA VAL A 45 11.00 -14.82 -14.38
C VAL A 45 11.52 -13.43 -14.77
N ALA A 46 10.65 -12.41 -14.68
CA ALA A 46 10.90 -11.06 -15.20
C ALA A 46 12.16 -10.37 -14.64
N GLY A 47 12.63 -10.75 -13.45
CA GLY A 47 13.85 -10.24 -12.82
C GLY A 47 15.12 -11.07 -13.06
N GLU A 48 15.00 -12.27 -13.61
CA GLU A 48 16.12 -13.20 -13.85
C GLU A 48 16.44 -13.34 -15.35
N CYS A 49 15.49 -13.00 -16.22
CA CYS A 49 15.67 -13.04 -17.68
C CYS A 49 16.70 -11.99 -18.18
N ARG A 50 17.87 -12.47 -18.61
CA ARG A 50 18.94 -11.63 -19.18
C ARG A 50 18.57 -11.05 -20.56
N GLU A 51 17.67 -11.73 -21.28
CA GLU A 51 17.24 -11.36 -22.63
C GLU A 51 16.10 -10.34 -22.64
N ARG A 52 15.50 -10.02 -21.48
CA ARG A 52 14.25 -9.25 -21.34
C ARG A 52 14.18 -7.97 -22.18
N ASN A 53 15.28 -7.22 -22.26
CA ASN A 53 15.34 -5.93 -22.95
C ASN A 53 15.69 -6.03 -24.45
N LYS A 54 15.93 -7.24 -25.00
CA LYS A 54 16.28 -7.39 -26.41
C LYS A 54 15.02 -7.31 -27.29
N PRO A 55 14.99 -6.54 -28.39
CA PRO A 55 13.81 -6.42 -29.25
C PRO A 55 13.29 -7.76 -29.77
N THR A 56 14.18 -8.69 -30.11
CA THR A 56 13.85 -10.06 -30.55
C THR A 56 13.18 -10.92 -29.47
N HIS A 57 13.36 -10.57 -28.19
CA HIS A 57 12.72 -11.20 -27.06
C HIS A 57 11.36 -10.53 -26.77
N MET A 58 11.32 -9.21 -26.64
CA MET A 58 10.10 -8.43 -26.36
C MET A 58 8.99 -8.67 -27.40
N THR A 59 9.35 -8.82 -28.68
CA THR A 59 8.42 -9.13 -29.79
C THR A 59 7.77 -10.52 -29.70
N LYS A 60 8.35 -11.45 -28.92
CA LYS A 60 7.95 -12.88 -28.90
C LYS A 60 7.55 -13.40 -27.52
N PHE A 61 8.11 -12.87 -26.45
CA PHE A 61 7.98 -13.39 -25.09
C PHE A 61 7.44 -12.35 -24.11
N ARG A 62 6.65 -12.82 -23.14
CA ARG A 62 6.19 -12.11 -21.94
C ARG A 62 6.71 -12.83 -20.70
N HIS A 63 6.91 -12.11 -19.60
CA HIS A 63 7.40 -12.71 -18.35
C HIS A 63 6.27 -12.95 -17.36
N VAL A 64 6.44 -13.99 -16.53
CA VAL A 64 5.54 -14.26 -15.41
C VAL A 64 5.59 -13.10 -14.42
N HIS A 65 4.43 -12.54 -14.09
CA HIS A 65 4.33 -11.63 -12.96
C HIS A 65 4.49 -12.44 -11.66
N THR A 66 5.55 -12.16 -10.90
CA THR A 66 5.73 -12.78 -9.59
C THR A 66 4.87 -12.04 -8.55
N LEU A 67 4.47 -12.71 -7.46
CA LEU A 67 3.79 -12.03 -6.35
C LEU A 67 4.64 -10.87 -5.79
N ASP A 68 5.96 -11.02 -5.84
CA ASP A 68 6.94 -10.00 -5.48
C ASP A 68 6.96 -8.80 -6.46
N SER A 69 6.50 -8.95 -7.70
CA SER A 69 6.43 -7.89 -8.71
C SER A 69 5.36 -6.85 -8.37
N PHE A 70 4.21 -7.34 -7.87
CA PHE A 70 3.11 -6.54 -7.32
C PHE A 70 3.37 -6.07 -5.89
N GLY A 71 4.55 -6.41 -5.34
CA GLY A 71 4.69 -6.84 -3.96
C GLY A 71 3.90 -5.97 -3.00
N ALA A 72 3.12 -6.58 -2.12
CA ALA A 72 2.16 -5.79 -1.38
C ALA A 72 2.16 -6.07 0.11
N THR A 73 1.87 -5.00 0.84
CA THR A 73 1.87 -4.95 2.29
C THR A 73 0.67 -5.71 2.83
N GLN A 74 0.86 -6.44 3.93
CA GLN A 74 -0.26 -6.98 4.69
C GLN A 74 -1.12 -5.82 5.21
N CYS A 75 -2.44 -6.01 5.22
CA CYS A 75 -3.37 -5.05 5.80
C CYS A 75 -3.71 -5.41 7.25
N ALA A 76 -3.66 -4.39 8.10
CA ALA A 76 -4.03 -4.43 9.51
C ALA A 76 -5.35 -3.69 9.81
N ASN A 77 -6.02 -3.16 8.79
CA ASN A 77 -7.30 -2.45 8.86
C ASN A 77 -7.27 -1.18 9.75
N PHE A 78 -6.16 -0.43 9.77
CA PHE A 78 -6.01 0.76 10.63
C PHE A 78 -7.01 1.87 10.34
N ASN A 79 -7.54 1.92 9.11
CA ASN A 79 -8.50 2.93 8.66
C ASN A 79 -9.95 2.44 8.59
N LYS A 80 -10.28 1.25 9.14
CA LYS A 80 -11.64 0.66 9.03
C LYS A 80 -12.77 1.60 9.47
N ASP A 81 -12.52 2.44 10.47
CA ASP A 81 -13.49 3.37 11.06
C ASP A 81 -13.27 4.82 10.55
N ARG A 82 -12.81 5.00 9.31
CA ARG A 82 -12.52 6.33 8.72
C ARG A 82 -13.33 6.58 7.46
N ASN A 83 -14.19 7.60 7.49
CA ASN A 83 -14.98 8.03 6.34
C ASN A 83 -14.21 9.11 5.55
N PHE A 84 -13.28 8.67 4.70
CA PHE A 84 -12.44 9.57 3.91
C PHE A 84 -13.24 10.46 2.93
N VAL A 85 -14.40 10.00 2.45
CA VAL A 85 -15.29 10.82 1.62
C VAL A 85 -15.86 11.99 2.43
N GLN A 86 -16.31 11.75 3.66
CA GLN A 86 -16.78 12.82 4.55
C GLN A 86 -15.65 13.80 4.91
N ASN A 87 -14.44 13.30 5.15
CA ASN A 87 -13.25 14.14 5.40
C ASN A 87 -12.96 15.06 4.19
N GLN A 88 -12.96 14.50 2.98
CA GLN A 88 -12.75 15.23 1.72
C GLN A 88 -13.79 16.32 1.52
N ILE A 89 -15.08 16.01 1.74
CA ILE A 89 -16.19 16.97 1.65
C ILE A 89 -16.03 18.09 2.69
N ALA A 90 -15.67 17.74 3.94
CA ALA A 90 -15.47 18.70 5.02
C ALA A 90 -14.28 19.64 4.74
N ALA A 91 -13.14 19.11 4.27
CA ALA A 91 -11.97 19.91 3.90
C ALA A 91 -12.31 20.93 2.80
N ILE A 92 -12.96 20.47 1.72
CA ILE A 92 -13.40 21.36 0.62
C ILE A 92 -14.41 22.41 1.13
N GLY A 93 -15.36 22.02 1.98
CA GLY A 93 -16.34 22.93 2.60
C GLY A 93 -15.72 23.99 3.50
N ASN A 94 -14.73 23.61 4.30
CA ASN A 94 -13.98 24.51 5.18
C ASN A 94 -13.19 25.54 4.37
N ILE A 95 -12.42 25.10 3.36
CA ILE A 95 -11.70 25.99 2.44
C ILE A 95 -12.67 26.92 1.72
N ARG A 96 -13.82 26.41 1.24
CA ARG A 96 -14.87 27.22 0.63
C ARG A 96 -15.36 28.32 1.56
N THR A 97 -15.68 27.98 2.80
CA THR A 97 -16.12 28.96 3.81
C THR A 97 -15.05 30.02 4.06
N TYR A 98 -13.77 29.63 4.12
CA TYR A 98 -12.65 30.57 4.22
C TYR A 98 -12.55 31.50 2.99
N VAL A 99 -12.64 30.98 1.77
CA VAL A 99 -12.60 31.78 0.54
C VAL A 99 -13.78 32.77 0.46
N GLU A 100 -14.99 32.31 0.77
CA GLU A 100 -16.20 33.13 0.71
C GLU A 100 -16.24 34.19 1.83
N GLN A 101 -15.85 33.85 3.06
CA GLN A 101 -15.99 34.76 4.22
C GLN A 101 -14.74 35.60 4.50
N LYS A 102 -13.53 35.04 4.35
CA LYS A 102 -12.26 35.75 4.66
C LYS A 102 -11.67 36.42 3.43
N LEU A 103 -11.59 35.72 2.30
CA LEU A 103 -11.09 36.31 1.04
C LEU A 103 -12.16 37.11 0.28
N LYS A 104 -13.44 37.01 0.68
CA LYS A 104 -14.60 37.68 0.03
C LYS A 104 -14.73 37.36 -1.47
N LYS A 105 -14.30 36.17 -1.89
CA LYS A 105 -14.34 35.70 -3.28
C LYS A 105 -15.47 34.68 -3.47
N LYS A 106 -16.14 34.70 -4.63
CA LYS A 106 -17.22 33.74 -4.94
C LYS A 106 -16.63 32.36 -5.25
N TRP A 107 -17.07 31.30 -4.57
CA TRP A 107 -16.54 29.94 -4.78
C TRP A 107 -16.51 29.46 -6.25
N PRO A 108 -17.52 29.73 -7.11
CA PRO A 108 -17.46 29.33 -8.53
C PRO A 108 -16.31 29.94 -9.34
N SER A 109 -15.58 30.94 -8.85
CA SER A 109 -14.39 31.47 -9.52
C SER A 109 -13.10 30.72 -9.19
N VAL A 110 -13.12 29.75 -8.26
CA VAL A 110 -11.95 28.93 -7.91
C VAL A 110 -11.83 27.77 -8.90
N ASN A 111 -11.08 27.99 -9.97
CA ASN A 111 -10.65 26.93 -10.88
C ASN A 111 -9.34 26.31 -10.35
N ILE A 112 -9.20 24.98 -10.46
CA ILE A 112 -7.96 24.28 -10.11
C ILE A 112 -7.26 23.93 -11.43
N PRO A 113 -6.08 24.50 -11.72
CA PRO A 113 -5.30 24.14 -12.90
C PRO A 113 -5.04 22.62 -12.99
N THR A 114 -5.28 22.02 -14.17
CA THR A 114 -5.08 20.57 -14.38
C THR A 114 -3.68 20.11 -14.00
N ILE A 115 -2.67 20.93 -14.31
CA ILE A 115 -1.26 20.67 -13.97
C ILE A 115 -1.00 20.51 -12.46
N ILE A 116 -1.82 21.15 -11.60
CA ILE A 116 -1.74 20.99 -10.14
C ILE A 116 -2.41 19.68 -9.71
N LEU A 117 -3.54 19.30 -10.32
CA LEU A 117 -4.16 17.99 -10.09
C LEU A 117 -3.23 16.84 -10.52
N GLU A 118 -2.56 16.99 -11.67
CA GLU A 118 -1.55 16.07 -12.18
C GLU A 118 -0.31 16.02 -11.27
N TRP A 119 0.14 17.17 -10.75
CA TRP A 119 1.22 17.22 -9.77
C TRP A 119 0.85 16.49 -8.47
N VAL A 120 -0.32 16.78 -7.89
CA VAL A 120 -0.83 16.11 -6.69
C VAL A 120 -0.95 14.61 -6.91
N ARG A 121 -1.47 14.18 -8.06
CA ARG A 121 -1.53 12.77 -8.46
C ARG A 121 -0.13 12.16 -8.55
N SER A 122 0.88 12.87 -9.06
CA SER A 122 2.24 12.34 -9.24
C SER A 122 3.13 12.40 -7.99
N LEU A 123 2.66 12.97 -6.88
CA LEU A 123 3.37 12.94 -5.59
C LEU A 123 3.63 11.48 -5.12
N ARG A 124 4.77 11.30 -4.47
CA ARG A 124 5.28 10.01 -3.99
C ARG A 124 5.63 10.11 -2.51
N PRO A 125 5.36 9.08 -1.70
CA PRO A 125 5.78 9.08 -0.31
C PRO A 125 7.31 9.01 -0.20
N MET A 126 7.88 9.85 0.66
CA MET A 126 9.31 9.96 0.89
C MET A 126 9.60 9.75 2.38
N HIS A 127 10.45 8.78 2.69
CA HIS A 127 10.93 8.51 4.04
C HIS A 127 12.40 8.91 4.17
N ARG A 128 12.77 9.49 5.30
CA ARG A 128 14.16 9.80 5.67
C ARG A 128 14.58 8.95 6.85
N CYS A 129 15.81 8.45 6.82
CA CYS A 129 16.34 7.61 7.88
C CYS A 129 17.85 7.79 8.08
N SER A 130 18.33 7.39 9.26
CA SER A 130 19.74 7.36 9.63
C SER A 130 20.42 6.04 9.20
N SER A 131 21.74 6.04 9.11
CA SER A 131 22.52 4.84 8.71
C SER A 131 22.24 3.58 9.53
N PRO A 132 22.01 3.61 10.86
CA PRO A 132 21.59 2.43 11.62
C PRO A 132 20.24 1.87 11.15
N ILE A 133 19.24 2.74 10.95
CA ILE A 133 17.90 2.34 10.49
C ILE A 133 17.98 1.75 9.08
N PHE A 134 18.73 2.36 8.16
CA PHE A 134 18.90 1.84 6.80
C PHE A 134 19.59 0.47 6.78
N GLN A 135 20.60 0.25 7.63
CA GLN A 135 21.23 -1.08 7.75
C GLN A 135 20.24 -2.12 8.27
N SER A 136 19.39 -1.78 9.25
CA SER A 136 18.33 -2.68 9.71
C SER A 136 17.28 -2.96 8.63
N ILE A 137 16.90 -1.97 7.80
CA ILE A 137 15.99 -2.17 6.65
C ILE A 137 16.58 -3.20 5.66
N LEU A 138 17.87 -3.11 5.35
CA LEU A 138 18.58 -4.07 4.48
C LEU A 138 18.61 -5.49 5.06
N VAL A 139 18.72 -5.62 6.39
CA VAL A 139 18.77 -6.90 7.11
C VAL A 139 17.40 -7.56 7.22
N HIS A 140 16.38 -6.81 7.63
CA HIS A 140 15.01 -7.33 7.83
C HIS A 140 14.26 -7.54 6.50
N GLY A 141 14.67 -6.87 5.42
CA GLY A 141 14.01 -6.97 4.12
C GLY A 141 12.71 -6.15 4.01
N HIS A 142 12.49 -5.21 4.92
CA HIS A 142 11.33 -4.31 4.93
C HIS A 142 11.57 -3.06 5.79
N ILE A 143 10.90 -1.94 5.46
CA ILE A 143 10.72 -0.80 6.37
C ILE A 143 9.59 -1.12 7.37
N MET A 144 9.67 -0.54 8.56
CA MET A 144 8.88 -0.90 9.74
C MET A 144 8.31 0.34 10.44
N SER A 145 7.06 0.27 10.90
CA SER A 145 6.50 1.30 11.78
C SER A 145 7.22 1.34 13.13
N ARG A 146 7.06 2.44 13.88
CA ARG A 146 7.64 2.55 15.23
C ARG A 146 7.11 1.45 16.17
N GLY A 147 5.81 1.19 16.15
CA GLY A 147 5.16 0.13 16.91
C GLY A 147 5.62 -1.28 16.51
N HIS A 148 6.02 -1.50 15.25
CA HIS A 148 6.68 -2.77 14.86
C HIS A 148 8.10 -2.85 15.46
N MET A 149 8.90 -1.78 15.37
CA MET A 149 10.25 -1.75 15.97
C MET A 149 10.21 -2.00 17.48
N ASP A 150 9.22 -1.46 18.19
CA ASP A 150 9.06 -1.68 19.63
C ASP A 150 8.72 -3.15 19.99
N HIS A 151 8.13 -3.94 19.07
CA HIS A 151 7.94 -5.38 19.25
C HIS A 151 9.24 -6.20 19.07
N LEU A 152 10.22 -5.69 18.32
CA LEU A 152 11.53 -6.34 18.13
C LEU A 152 12.38 -6.41 19.41
N LYS A 153 11.90 -5.89 20.54
CA LYS A 153 12.47 -6.13 21.89
C LYS A 153 12.19 -7.54 22.40
N ASN A 154 11.19 -8.22 21.83
CA ASN A 154 10.79 -9.55 22.26
C ASN A 154 11.48 -10.61 21.39
N SER A 155 12.37 -11.41 21.97
CA SER A 155 13.12 -12.46 21.26
C SER A 155 12.22 -13.49 20.56
N LYS A 156 11.07 -13.86 21.15
CA LYS A 156 10.09 -14.75 20.52
C LYS A 156 9.45 -14.12 19.28
N PHE A 157 9.17 -12.82 19.31
CA PHE A 157 8.66 -12.09 18.13
C PHE A 157 9.73 -12.02 17.03
N VAL A 158 10.98 -11.73 17.39
CA VAL A 158 12.12 -11.73 16.44
C VAL A 158 12.32 -13.11 15.80
N ALA A 159 12.25 -14.20 16.57
CA ALA A 159 12.31 -15.57 16.04
C ALA A 159 11.19 -15.86 15.01
N GLN A 160 9.97 -15.37 15.26
CA GLN A 160 8.87 -15.45 14.28
C GLN A 160 9.16 -14.61 13.03
N THR A 161 9.72 -13.40 13.17
CA THR A 161 10.15 -12.57 12.03
C THR A 161 11.21 -13.28 11.18
N VAL A 162 12.20 -13.92 11.80
CA VAL A 162 13.24 -14.71 11.10
C VAL A 162 12.62 -15.87 10.33
N ALA A 163 11.74 -16.66 10.96
CA ALA A 163 11.08 -17.80 10.30
C ALA A 163 10.24 -17.37 9.07
N GLN A 164 9.66 -16.17 9.11
CA GLN A 164 8.91 -15.58 7.99
C GLN A 164 9.80 -14.89 6.94
N HIS A 165 11.10 -14.71 7.19
CA HIS A 165 12.00 -13.99 6.29
C HIS A 165 12.17 -14.71 4.94
N LYS A 166 12.28 -13.96 3.84
CA LYS A 166 12.31 -14.50 2.47
C LYS A 166 13.42 -15.53 2.23
N ARG A 167 14.59 -15.37 2.87
CA ARG A 167 15.71 -16.34 2.82
C ARG A 167 15.26 -17.70 3.38
N ILE A 168 14.61 -17.70 4.54
CA ILE A 168 14.15 -18.92 5.25
C ILE A 168 12.97 -19.56 4.53
N ARG A 169 11.96 -18.76 4.13
CA ARG A 169 10.80 -19.26 3.37
C ARG A 169 11.17 -19.89 2.02
N LYS A 170 12.29 -19.48 1.40
CA LYS A 170 12.81 -20.13 0.19
C LYS A 170 13.37 -21.52 0.48
N ILE A 171 14.05 -21.70 1.62
CA ILE A 171 14.60 -22.99 2.08
C ILE A 171 13.46 -23.95 2.46
N LEU A 172 12.46 -23.47 3.22
CA LEU A 172 11.34 -24.29 3.70
C LEU A 172 10.27 -24.60 2.64
N LYS A 173 10.45 -24.17 1.38
CA LYS A 173 9.42 -24.29 0.34
C LYS A 173 9.30 -25.74 -0.15
N GLY A 174 8.29 -26.45 0.35
CA GLY A 174 8.04 -27.86 0.03
C GLY A 174 8.49 -28.82 1.13
N GLU A 175 9.10 -28.30 2.20
CA GLU A 175 9.50 -29.09 3.37
C GLU A 175 8.29 -29.49 4.22
N VAL A 176 8.35 -30.68 4.82
CA VAL A 176 7.32 -31.19 5.73
C VAL A 176 7.31 -30.44 7.07
N THR A 177 6.16 -30.42 7.75
CA THR A 177 5.95 -29.67 9.01
C THR A 177 7.04 -29.94 10.06
N ALA A 178 7.44 -31.20 10.26
CA ALA A 178 8.48 -31.55 11.23
C ALA A 178 9.84 -30.87 10.94
N THR A 179 10.23 -30.70 9.68
CA THR A 179 11.42 -29.94 9.29
C THR A 179 11.25 -28.45 9.62
N GLN A 180 10.07 -27.89 9.35
CA GLN A 180 9.74 -26.49 9.65
C GLN A 180 9.78 -26.23 11.17
N ASP A 181 9.24 -27.14 11.98
CA ASP A 181 9.25 -27.06 13.45
C ASP A 181 10.68 -27.10 14.00
N THR A 182 11.52 -27.99 13.48
CA THR A 182 12.95 -28.10 13.82
C THR A 182 13.70 -26.80 13.48
N VAL A 183 13.43 -26.21 12.30
CA VAL A 183 13.99 -24.91 11.91
C VAL A 183 13.50 -23.78 12.83
N CYS A 184 12.23 -23.76 13.23
CA CYS A 184 11.71 -22.78 14.18
C CYS A 184 12.37 -22.89 15.56
N ALA A 185 12.59 -24.11 16.07
CA ALA A 185 13.28 -24.34 17.34
C ALA A 185 14.75 -23.90 17.29
N PHE A 186 15.47 -24.18 16.19
CA PHE A 186 16.84 -23.73 16.00
C PHE A 186 16.94 -22.19 15.96
N ILE A 187 16.03 -21.54 15.23
CA ILE A 187 15.95 -20.07 15.15
C ILE A 187 15.67 -19.45 16.54
N ASP A 188 14.68 -19.97 17.27
CA ASP A 188 14.31 -19.47 18.60
C ASP A 188 15.46 -19.57 19.60
N ALA A 189 16.21 -20.69 19.59
CA ALA A 189 17.40 -20.84 20.41
C ALA A 189 18.51 -19.83 20.05
N LEU A 190 18.83 -19.67 18.76
CA LEU A 190 19.84 -18.69 18.31
C LEU A 190 19.47 -17.25 18.66
N VAL A 191 18.21 -16.85 18.46
CA VAL A 191 17.73 -15.51 18.77
C VAL A 191 17.79 -15.24 20.28
N LYS A 192 17.41 -16.22 21.11
CA LYS A 192 17.54 -16.10 22.57
C LYS A 192 18.99 -15.95 23.03
N ILE A 193 19.93 -16.70 22.43
CA ILE A 193 21.37 -16.56 22.72
C ILE A 193 21.87 -15.15 22.37
N GLU A 194 21.51 -14.58 21.21
CA GLU A 194 21.92 -13.21 20.86
C GLU A 194 21.32 -12.15 21.80
N PHE A 195 20.07 -12.33 22.25
CA PHE A 195 19.44 -11.43 23.23
C PHE A 195 20.07 -11.56 24.63
N GLY A 196 20.39 -12.78 25.05
CA GLY A 196 21.04 -13.06 26.34
C GLY A 196 22.38 -12.34 26.49
N LYS A 197 23.16 -12.20 25.41
CA LYS A 197 24.44 -11.46 25.39
C LYS A 197 24.33 -9.97 25.75
N VAL A 198 23.14 -9.37 25.68
CA VAL A 198 22.96 -7.91 25.80
C VAL A 198 22.02 -7.52 26.95
N TYR A 199 21.02 -8.34 27.27
CA TYR A 199 20.02 -8.04 28.30
C TYR A 199 20.24 -8.82 29.61
N THR A 200 21.49 -8.99 30.03
CA THR A 200 21.83 -9.60 31.33
C THR A 200 21.43 -8.70 32.49
N GLY A 201 20.19 -8.86 32.98
CA GLY A 201 19.81 -8.46 34.34
C GLY A 201 18.85 -7.27 34.50
N ASP A 202 18.29 -6.66 33.44
CA ASP A 202 17.27 -5.62 33.62
C ASP A 202 16.17 -5.60 32.53
N VAL A 203 14.99 -5.13 32.91
CA VAL A 203 13.77 -4.92 32.10
C VAL A 203 13.03 -6.19 31.61
N GLY A 204 12.34 -6.85 32.54
CA GLY A 204 10.96 -7.35 32.33
C GLY A 204 10.69 -8.50 31.35
N THR A 205 11.66 -8.94 30.54
CA THR A 205 11.55 -10.21 29.80
C THR A 205 12.14 -11.32 30.64
N HIS A 206 11.29 -12.19 31.22
CA HIS A 206 11.72 -13.43 31.85
C HIS A 206 12.29 -14.39 30.80
N VAL A 207 13.53 -14.17 30.38
CA VAL A 207 14.36 -15.23 29.83
C VAL A 207 14.90 -15.98 31.04
N ASN A 208 14.23 -17.07 31.44
CA ASN A 208 14.82 -18.03 32.36
C ASN A 208 15.98 -18.72 31.63
N THR A 209 17.18 -18.18 31.76
CA THR A 209 18.40 -18.75 31.19
C THR A 209 19.12 -19.61 32.22
N ASP A 210 18.88 -20.92 32.14
CA ASP A 210 20.03 -21.83 32.17
C ASP A 210 20.69 -21.71 30.78
N ASP A 211 21.68 -20.82 30.63
CA ASP A 211 22.29 -20.52 29.32
C ASP A 211 22.88 -21.78 28.64
N ASP A 212 23.43 -22.71 29.44
CA ASP A 212 23.92 -24.01 28.98
C ASP A 212 22.84 -24.84 28.25
N ASN A 213 21.56 -24.68 28.60
CA ASN A 213 20.46 -25.38 27.97
C ASN A 213 20.15 -24.81 26.57
N LEU A 214 20.24 -23.49 26.39
CA LEU A 214 19.98 -22.85 25.08
C LEU A 214 21.07 -23.19 24.06
N GLU A 215 22.34 -23.17 24.45
CA GLU A 215 23.44 -23.63 23.59
C GLU A 215 23.30 -25.11 23.24
N TYR A 216 22.94 -25.96 24.20
CA TYR A 216 22.68 -27.38 23.95
C TYR A 216 21.54 -27.59 22.95
N ILE A 217 20.40 -26.90 23.11
CA ILE A 217 19.28 -26.95 22.16
C ILE A 217 19.74 -26.49 20.78
N ALA A 218 20.41 -25.34 20.66
CA ALA A 218 20.88 -24.84 19.37
C ALA A 218 21.81 -25.84 18.65
N ARG A 219 22.75 -26.47 19.37
CA ARG A 219 23.64 -27.51 18.83
C ARG A 219 22.88 -28.77 18.44
N ARG A 220 21.89 -29.21 19.23
CA ARG A 220 21.05 -30.38 18.95
C ARG A 220 20.23 -30.19 17.67
N GLU A 221 19.54 -29.06 17.55
CA GLU A 221 18.74 -28.77 16.34
C GLU A 221 19.63 -28.56 15.11
N GLU A 222 20.80 -27.92 15.24
CA GLU A 222 21.76 -27.79 14.13
C GLU A 222 22.23 -29.16 13.61
N GLN A 223 22.48 -30.12 14.52
CA GLN A 223 22.83 -31.50 14.16
C GLN A 223 21.66 -32.28 13.55
N ALA A 224 20.43 -32.03 13.97
CA ALA A 224 19.24 -32.61 13.35
C ALA A 224 19.04 -32.08 11.92
N LEU A 225 19.10 -30.75 11.74
CA LEU A 225 18.95 -30.10 10.44
C LEU A 225 20.05 -30.50 9.46
N LYS A 226 21.30 -30.66 9.89
CA LYS A 226 22.40 -31.15 9.03
C LYS A 226 22.22 -32.56 8.47
N LYS A 227 21.26 -33.35 8.97
CA LYS A 227 20.88 -34.66 8.43
C LYS A 227 19.78 -34.59 7.37
N ILE A 228 19.07 -33.47 7.27
CA ILE A 228 17.84 -33.30 6.49
C ILE A 228 18.03 -32.24 5.39
N LEU A 229 18.70 -31.14 5.71
CA LEU A 229 18.93 -30.00 4.82
C LEU A 229 20.39 -29.90 4.37
N PRO A 230 20.65 -29.37 3.16
CA PRO A 230 22.01 -29.03 2.71
C PRO A 230 22.75 -28.12 3.69
N PHE A 231 24.07 -28.29 3.80
CA PHE A 231 24.94 -27.50 4.68
C PHE A 231 24.75 -25.98 4.50
N ASP A 232 24.67 -25.52 3.25
CA ASP A 232 24.47 -24.10 2.92
C ASP A 232 23.11 -23.58 3.40
N HIS A 233 22.06 -24.41 3.40
CA HIS A 233 20.75 -24.02 3.94
C HIS A 233 20.79 -23.88 5.46
N VAL A 234 21.43 -24.82 6.18
CA VAL A 234 21.57 -24.73 7.65
C VAL A 234 22.40 -23.50 8.05
N ASN A 235 23.48 -23.21 7.33
CA ASN A 235 24.27 -22.01 7.53
C ASN A 235 23.48 -20.74 7.23
N GLU A 236 22.73 -20.70 6.13
CA GLU A 236 21.88 -19.56 5.76
C GLU A 236 20.81 -19.28 6.83
N ILE A 237 20.19 -20.31 7.40
CA ILE A 237 19.29 -20.18 8.57
C ILE A 237 20.02 -19.55 9.75
N LYS A 238 21.18 -20.10 10.13
CA LYS A 238 22.00 -19.65 11.27
C LYS A 238 22.44 -18.19 11.12
N PHE A 239 22.99 -17.83 9.97
CA PHE A 239 23.43 -16.47 9.68
C PHE A 239 22.25 -15.48 9.65
N CYS A 240 21.12 -15.86 9.04
CA CYS A 240 19.95 -14.99 8.99
C CYS A 240 19.33 -14.75 10.37
N ALA A 241 19.30 -15.76 11.24
CA ALA A 241 18.80 -15.63 12.62
C ALA A 241 19.66 -14.68 13.46
N ILE A 242 20.98 -14.87 13.45
CA ILE A 242 21.93 -14.03 14.19
C ILE A 242 21.90 -12.59 13.66
N GLU A 243 21.93 -12.40 12.35
CA GLU A 243 21.94 -11.08 11.70
C GLU A 243 20.69 -10.25 12.04
N ILE A 244 19.49 -10.85 11.97
CA ILE A 244 18.22 -10.19 12.29
C ILE A 244 18.11 -9.95 13.81
N ALA A 245 18.60 -10.85 14.67
CA ALA A 245 18.62 -10.62 16.11
C ALA A 245 19.51 -9.43 16.49
N GLN A 246 20.73 -9.37 15.95
CA GLN A 246 21.65 -8.26 16.19
C GLN A 246 21.10 -6.91 15.67
N ALA A 247 20.49 -6.89 14.48
CA ALA A 247 19.81 -5.70 13.97
C ALA A 247 18.62 -5.27 14.85
N SER A 248 17.83 -6.23 15.35
CA SER A 248 16.71 -5.98 16.28
C SER A 248 17.18 -5.38 17.61
N ILE A 249 18.29 -5.87 18.16
CA ILE A 249 18.93 -5.32 19.36
C ILE A 249 19.44 -3.89 19.09
N GLN A 250 20.12 -3.67 17.97
CA GLN A 250 20.67 -2.37 17.59
C GLN A 250 19.59 -1.29 17.39
N LEU A 251 18.44 -1.63 16.79
CA LEU A 251 17.30 -0.72 16.65
C LEU A 251 16.78 -0.21 18.00
N ASN A 252 16.85 -1.05 19.04
CA ASN A 252 16.37 -0.71 20.37
C ASN A 252 17.35 0.15 21.16
N SER A 253 18.66 -0.04 20.97
CA SER A 253 19.69 0.78 21.61
C SER A 253 19.82 2.17 20.98
N LYS A 254 19.49 2.34 19.69
CA LYS A 254 19.58 3.61 18.95
C LYS A 254 18.20 4.14 18.54
N LYS A 255 17.45 4.69 19.51
CA LYS A 255 16.16 5.32 19.24
C LYS A 255 16.32 6.61 18.41
N THR A 256 15.98 6.55 17.12
CA THR A 256 15.86 7.73 16.24
C THR A 256 14.51 7.73 15.52
N GLY A 257 14.00 8.91 15.19
CA GLY A 257 12.71 9.09 14.49
C GLY A 257 11.50 9.19 15.43
N ILE A 258 10.31 8.91 14.87
CA ILE A 258 9.00 8.97 15.54
C ILE A 258 8.90 7.98 16.70
N GLY A 259 8.08 8.29 17.71
CA GLY A 259 8.08 7.65 19.01
C GLY A 259 7.88 8.62 20.19
N PHE A 260 7.30 9.80 19.92
CA PHE A 260 6.80 10.70 20.94
C PHE A 260 5.55 10.08 21.60
N ALA A 261 5.26 10.42 22.86
CA ALA A 261 4.16 9.79 23.59
C ALA A 261 2.80 9.93 22.87
N ALA A 262 2.56 11.08 22.23
CA ALA A 262 1.33 11.34 21.50
C ALA A 262 1.16 10.52 20.20
N ASP A 263 2.23 9.91 19.66
CA ASP A 263 2.11 9.09 18.45
C ASP A 263 1.21 7.87 18.68
N LYS A 264 1.13 7.38 19.92
CA LYS A 264 0.20 6.33 20.34
C LYS A 264 -1.24 6.84 20.43
N ASP A 265 -1.44 8.03 21.00
CA ASP A 265 -2.76 8.68 21.06
C ASP A 265 -3.36 8.93 19.66
N LEU A 266 -2.48 9.20 18.68
CA LEU A 266 -2.82 9.53 17.29
C LEU A 266 -2.82 8.29 16.38
N GLY A 267 -2.34 7.14 16.86
CA GLY A 267 -2.14 5.89 16.10
C GLY A 267 -1.04 5.96 15.04
N THR A 268 -0.25 7.03 14.99
CA THR A 268 0.83 7.22 14.00
C THR A 268 1.98 6.24 14.18
N ASP A 269 2.17 5.69 15.39
CA ASP A 269 3.17 4.67 15.68
C ASP A 269 2.92 3.33 14.92
N GLN A 270 1.68 3.06 14.51
CA GLN A 270 1.34 1.88 13.71
C GLN A 270 1.69 2.03 12.22
N HIS A 271 1.98 3.24 11.75
CA HIS A 271 2.31 3.53 10.36
C HIS A 271 3.82 3.71 10.14
N VAL A 272 4.30 3.41 8.93
CA VAL A 272 5.58 3.98 8.48
C VAL A 272 5.33 5.43 8.08
N PHE A 273 6.06 6.35 8.68
CA PHE A 273 5.98 7.78 8.37
C PHE A 273 6.74 8.14 7.09
N GLY A 274 6.21 9.10 6.34
CA GLY A 274 6.95 9.87 5.35
C GLY A 274 6.26 11.18 5.06
N ILE A 275 6.75 11.91 4.06
CA ILE A 275 6.09 13.08 3.46
C ILE A 275 5.57 12.68 2.09
N LEU A 276 4.33 13.07 1.75
CA LEU A 276 3.78 12.86 0.40
C LEU A 276 4.27 13.99 -0.50
N GLY A 277 5.39 13.77 -1.19
CA GLY A 277 6.09 14.80 -1.96
C GLY A 277 7.42 15.25 -1.32
N PRO A 278 7.99 16.37 -1.76
CA PRO A 278 9.31 16.86 -1.34
C PRO A 278 9.53 16.88 0.19
N HIS A 279 10.44 16.03 0.68
CA HIS A 279 10.76 15.95 2.11
C HIS A 279 12.02 16.75 2.47
N THR A 280 11.83 17.88 3.17
CA THR A 280 12.89 18.85 3.55
C THR A 280 13.56 18.58 4.91
N GLY A 281 12.97 17.75 5.77
CA GLY A 281 13.36 17.55 7.17
C GLY A 281 14.59 16.66 7.35
N ALA A 282 15.79 17.24 7.21
CA ALA A 282 17.05 16.52 7.35
C ALA A 282 17.29 15.90 8.75
N TYR A 283 16.60 16.37 9.78
CA TYR A 283 16.63 15.82 11.14
C TYR A 283 16.07 14.39 11.27
N TYR A 284 15.35 13.88 10.27
CA TYR A 284 15.00 12.45 10.18
C TYR A 284 16.14 11.57 9.61
N GLY A 285 17.16 12.20 9.03
CA GLY A 285 18.33 11.56 8.46
C GLY A 285 18.62 11.94 7.01
N ASP A 286 19.83 11.60 6.59
CA ASP A 286 20.39 11.96 5.29
C ASP A 286 20.10 10.91 4.20
N ILE A 287 19.65 9.70 4.55
CA ILE A 287 19.26 8.68 3.58
C ILE A 287 17.80 8.88 3.20
N ILE A 288 17.53 9.16 1.92
CA ILE A 288 16.18 9.43 1.42
C ILE A 288 15.69 8.21 0.62
N ILE A 289 14.59 7.63 1.06
CA ILE A 289 13.89 6.51 0.40
C ILE A 289 12.63 7.08 -0.26
N VAL A 290 12.53 6.97 -1.58
CA VAL A 290 11.34 7.33 -2.35
C VAL A 290 10.56 6.05 -2.62
N PHE A 291 9.27 6.05 -2.25
CA PHE A 291 8.38 4.93 -2.52
C PHE A 291 7.64 5.08 -3.83
N LYS A 292 7.29 3.94 -4.44
CA LYS A 292 6.35 3.92 -5.55
C LYS A 292 5.01 4.51 -5.11
N ARG A 293 4.44 5.36 -5.97
CA ARG A 293 3.13 6.02 -5.75
C ARG A 293 2.01 5.05 -5.34
N GLU A 294 1.97 3.86 -5.94
CA GLU A 294 0.93 2.84 -5.73
C GLU A 294 0.77 2.40 -4.26
N LEU A 295 1.78 2.61 -3.41
CA LEU A 295 1.70 2.34 -1.97
C LEU A 295 0.60 3.18 -1.27
N MET A 296 0.29 4.37 -1.79
CA MET A 296 -0.75 5.26 -1.22
C MET A 296 -2.18 4.76 -1.45
N GLN A 297 -2.36 3.67 -2.17
CA GLN A 297 -3.65 3.03 -2.45
C GLN A 297 -3.94 1.83 -1.56
N HIS A 298 -2.99 1.46 -0.70
CA HIS A 298 -3.22 0.41 0.28
C HIS A 298 -4.20 0.88 1.37
N PRO A 299 -5.16 0.04 1.85
CA PRO A 299 -6.15 0.46 2.83
C PRO A 299 -5.61 1.07 4.14
N ASP A 300 -4.39 0.70 4.54
CA ASP A 300 -3.73 1.28 5.72
C ASP A 300 -2.97 2.56 5.40
N ALA A 301 -2.73 2.87 4.12
CA ALA A 301 -2.14 4.13 3.72
C ALA A 301 -3.12 5.29 3.97
N ASN A 302 -2.63 6.51 4.17
CA ASN A 302 -3.41 7.75 4.23
C ASN A 302 -2.45 8.94 4.29
N PHE A 303 -2.95 10.16 4.15
CA PHE A 303 -2.16 11.36 4.42
C PHE A 303 -3.01 12.45 5.05
N SER A 304 -2.38 13.37 5.78
CA SER A 304 -3.02 14.56 6.35
C SER A 304 -2.35 15.85 5.83
N PRO A 305 -3.08 16.98 5.70
CA PRO A 305 -2.50 18.23 5.20
C PRO A 305 -1.33 18.78 6.02
N LEU A 306 -1.30 18.44 7.31
CA LEU A 306 -0.26 18.77 8.28
C LEU A 306 0.13 17.52 9.07
N ALA A 307 1.26 17.58 9.77
CA ALA A 307 1.67 16.52 10.69
C ALA A 307 0.75 16.38 11.92
N ALA A 308 0.56 15.16 12.39
CA ALA A 308 -0.28 14.79 13.53
C ALA A 308 0.12 15.53 14.82
N THR A 309 1.41 15.81 15.00
CA THR A 309 1.96 16.58 16.13
C THR A 309 1.52 18.06 16.11
N ILE A 310 1.29 18.65 14.93
CA ILE A 310 0.74 20.01 14.79
C ILE A 310 -0.72 20.05 15.25
N TYR A 311 -1.52 19.02 14.96
CA TYR A 311 -2.89 18.90 15.48
C TYR A 311 -2.88 18.74 17.01
N LYS A 312 -2.13 17.77 17.56
CA LYS A 312 -2.06 17.53 19.02
C LYS A 312 -1.64 18.78 19.80
N SER A 313 -0.65 19.53 19.29
CA SER A 313 -0.19 20.79 19.90
C SER A 313 -1.17 21.96 19.79
N GLY A 314 -2.29 21.80 19.08
CA GLY A 314 -3.29 22.84 18.87
C GLY A 314 -2.87 23.93 17.88
N LYS A 315 -1.76 23.75 17.16
CA LYS A 315 -1.20 24.73 16.22
C LYS A 315 -1.79 24.65 14.81
N ALA A 316 -2.54 23.60 14.47
CA ALA A 316 -3.09 23.41 13.13
C ALA A 316 -3.86 24.64 12.56
N PRO A 317 -4.73 25.35 13.34
CA PRO A 317 -5.40 26.56 12.85
C PRO A 317 -4.47 27.74 12.52
N ASN A 318 -3.24 27.76 13.04
CA ASN A 318 -2.27 28.82 12.75
C ASN A 318 -1.69 28.68 11.33
N PHE A 319 -1.66 27.46 10.80
CA PHE A 319 -1.18 27.16 9.45
C PHE A 319 -2.35 27.04 8.46
N HIS A 320 -3.46 26.42 8.88
CA HIS A 320 -4.66 26.20 8.07
C HIS A 320 -5.86 26.93 8.72
N PRO A 321 -6.08 28.22 8.45
CA PRO A 321 -7.10 29.05 9.14
C PRO A 321 -8.56 28.68 8.80
N TRP A 322 -8.79 27.74 7.89
CA TRP A 322 -10.09 27.10 7.67
C TRP A 322 -10.40 25.98 8.69
N LEU A 323 -9.44 25.57 9.51
CA LEU A 323 -9.66 24.64 10.62
C LEU A 323 -10.17 25.37 11.87
N THR A 324 -11.25 24.86 12.47
CA THR A 324 -11.74 25.35 13.76
C THR A 324 -10.84 24.87 14.89
N GLY A 325 -10.34 25.78 15.74
CA GLY A 325 -9.45 25.40 16.83
C GLY A 325 -10.16 24.54 17.89
N SER A 326 -9.72 23.30 18.06
CA SER A 326 -10.25 22.42 19.10
C SER A 326 -9.51 22.62 20.43
N GLY A 327 -10.23 23.11 21.44
CA GLY A 327 -9.67 23.43 22.75
C GLY A 327 -9.16 22.22 23.53
N THR A 328 -9.72 21.03 23.31
CA THR A 328 -9.42 19.80 24.06
C THR A 328 -8.55 18.83 23.27
N ASP A 329 -7.75 18.04 23.97
CA ASP A 329 -6.87 17.03 23.36
C ASP A 329 -7.64 16.01 22.51
N SER A 330 -8.73 15.45 23.02
CA SER A 330 -9.57 14.49 22.28
C SER A 330 -10.17 15.12 21.03
N GLY A 331 -10.56 16.39 21.09
CA GLY A 331 -11.09 17.12 19.95
C GLY A 331 -10.03 17.44 18.89
N ARG A 332 -8.76 17.63 19.28
CA ARG A 332 -7.63 17.76 18.34
C ARG A 332 -7.29 16.44 17.65
N ILE A 333 -7.35 15.32 18.38
CA ILE A 333 -7.17 13.97 17.81
C ILE A 333 -8.31 13.66 16.82
N ALA A 334 -9.55 14.00 17.18
CA ALA A 334 -10.70 13.87 16.28
C ALA A 334 -10.53 14.73 15.02
N GLN A 335 -10.05 15.99 15.16
CA GLN A 335 -9.77 16.87 14.02
C GLN A 335 -8.66 16.33 13.11
N PHE A 336 -7.60 15.75 13.67
CA PHE A 336 -6.55 15.06 12.89
C PHE A 336 -7.14 13.91 12.08
N HIS A 337 -7.96 13.04 12.69
CA HIS A 337 -8.60 11.95 11.95
C HIS A 337 -9.62 12.43 10.91
N ALA A 338 -10.27 13.57 11.14
CA ALA A 338 -11.21 14.20 10.21
C ALA A 338 -10.54 14.97 9.06
N SER A 339 -9.24 15.24 9.12
CA SER A 339 -8.48 15.88 8.01
C SER A 339 -7.79 14.88 7.09
N LYS A 340 -7.75 13.58 7.44
CA LYS A 340 -7.08 12.55 6.64
C LYS A 340 -7.76 12.33 5.29
N LEU A 341 -6.96 12.19 4.24
CA LEU A 341 -7.33 11.82 2.88
C LEU A 341 -6.69 10.48 2.49
N HIS A 342 -7.23 9.82 1.46
CA HIS A 342 -6.80 8.49 1.00
C HIS A 342 -6.78 8.44 -0.54
N CYS A 343 -5.68 7.98 -1.16
CA CYS A 343 -5.51 8.08 -2.61
C CYS A 343 -6.29 7.03 -3.43
N SER A 344 -6.94 6.06 -2.79
CA SER A 344 -7.92 5.17 -3.45
C SER A 344 -9.28 5.84 -3.67
N ASN A 345 -9.60 6.90 -2.93
CA ASN A 345 -10.91 7.56 -3.01
C ASN A 345 -10.88 8.56 -4.16
N PHE A 346 -11.93 8.60 -4.98
CA PHE A 346 -11.96 9.45 -6.16
C PHE A 346 -11.92 10.95 -5.76
N GLY A 347 -11.24 11.79 -6.54
CA GLY A 347 -11.17 13.23 -6.26
C GLY A 347 -10.39 13.65 -5.01
N TYR A 348 -9.65 12.74 -4.33
CA TYR A 348 -8.72 13.11 -3.24
C TYR A 348 -7.77 14.22 -3.68
N GLU A 349 -7.35 14.19 -4.96
CA GLU A 349 -6.46 15.16 -5.58
C GLU A 349 -7.08 16.57 -5.62
N ARG A 350 -8.42 16.66 -5.67
CA ARG A 350 -9.14 17.94 -5.66
C ARG A 350 -9.07 18.59 -4.29
N ALA A 351 -9.28 17.83 -3.22
CA ALA A 351 -9.16 18.33 -1.85
C ALA A 351 -7.71 18.72 -1.53
N ALA A 352 -6.76 17.85 -1.88
CA ALA A 352 -5.34 18.13 -1.70
C ALA A 352 -4.86 19.34 -2.53
N ALA A 353 -5.27 19.49 -3.79
CA ALA A 353 -4.94 20.67 -4.59
C ALA A 353 -5.55 21.97 -4.01
N LEU A 354 -6.76 21.91 -3.44
CA LEU A 354 -7.38 23.07 -2.78
C LEU A 354 -6.67 23.44 -1.47
N GLU A 355 -6.27 22.46 -0.65
CA GLU A 355 -5.43 22.70 0.53
C GLU A 355 -4.13 23.41 0.13
N LEU A 356 -3.48 22.99 -0.96
CA LEU A 356 -2.24 23.61 -1.46
C LEU A 356 -2.44 25.03 -1.98
N LEU A 357 -3.46 25.26 -2.82
CA LEU A 357 -3.79 26.59 -3.33
C LEU A 357 -4.13 27.57 -2.20
N ALA A 358 -4.89 27.12 -1.20
CA ALA A 358 -5.26 27.94 -0.05
C ALA A 358 -4.07 28.21 0.90
N SER A 359 -3.14 27.27 1.03
CA SER A 359 -1.98 27.38 1.93
C SER A 359 -0.85 28.22 1.33
N ALA A 360 -0.52 28.00 0.05
CA ALA A 360 0.45 28.83 -0.67
C ALA A 360 -0.08 30.27 -0.85
N GLY A 361 -1.35 30.41 -1.23
CA GLY A 361 -2.00 31.71 -1.41
C GLY A 361 -2.41 32.43 -0.11
N LEU A 362 -2.10 31.87 1.07
CA LEU A 362 -2.50 32.41 2.37
C LEU A 362 -1.97 33.83 2.60
N GLN A 363 -0.67 34.05 2.35
CA GLN A 363 -0.01 35.35 2.52
C GLN A 363 -0.50 36.39 1.50
N ASN A 364 -0.77 35.95 0.27
CA ASN A 364 -1.23 36.77 -0.84
C ASN A 364 -2.77 36.96 -0.88
N HIS A 365 -3.50 36.36 0.07
CA HIS A 365 -4.96 36.33 0.13
C HIS A 365 -5.62 35.88 -1.21
N THR A 366 -5.06 34.85 -1.82
CA THR A 366 -5.45 34.36 -3.15
C THR A 366 -5.64 32.85 -3.23
N MET A 367 -6.26 32.42 -4.33
CA MET A 367 -6.42 31.02 -4.74
C MET A 367 -5.84 30.80 -6.16
N ASN A 368 -5.16 31.81 -6.71
CA ASN A 368 -4.68 31.83 -8.09
C ASN A 368 -3.16 31.59 -8.17
N GLU A 369 -2.65 30.72 -7.30
CA GLU A 369 -1.25 30.31 -7.32
C GLU A 369 -1.02 29.33 -8.49
N ASN A 370 0.13 29.43 -9.14
CA ASN A 370 0.56 28.45 -10.15
C ASN A 370 1.36 27.31 -9.48
N LEU A 371 1.76 26.30 -10.27
CA LEU A 371 2.48 25.15 -9.73
C LEU A 371 3.89 25.53 -9.25
N GLU A 372 4.55 26.46 -9.95
CA GLU A 372 5.88 26.94 -9.63
C GLU A 372 5.93 27.64 -8.25
N ASP A 373 4.95 28.49 -7.96
CA ASP A 373 4.80 29.20 -6.68
C ASP A 373 4.43 28.23 -5.54
N ILE A 374 3.57 27.24 -5.78
CA ILE A 374 3.27 26.16 -4.81
C ILE A 374 4.54 25.34 -4.48
N ILE A 375 5.32 24.95 -5.49
CA ILE A 375 6.57 24.20 -5.27
C ILE A 375 7.56 25.06 -4.49
N LYS A 376 7.72 26.34 -4.84
CA LYS A 376 8.61 27.25 -4.12
C LYS A 376 8.20 27.40 -2.65
N TRP A 377 6.92 27.66 -2.39
CA TRP A 377 6.34 27.73 -1.05
C TRP A 377 6.61 26.44 -0.26
N TRP A 378 6.32 25.26 -0.83
CA TRP A 378 6.55 23.97 -0.17
C TRP A 378 8.02 23.78 0.24
N LEU A 379 8.96 24.16 -0.63
CA LEU A 379 10.41 24.02 -0.36
C LEU A 379 10.93 24.97 0.73
N GLU A 380 10.20 26.03 1.06
CA GLU A 380 10.52 26.96 2.16
C GLU A 380 10.00 26.47 3.52
N LEU A 381 9.13 25.45 3.56
CA LEU A 381 8.50 24.92 4.78
C LEU A 381 9.27 23.79 5.48
N ASP A 382 9.02 23.67 6.78
CA ASP A 382 9.39 22.48 7.54
C ASP A 382 8.48 21.30 7.16
N SER A 383 9.01 20.08 7.21
CA SER A 383 8.28 18.87 6.82
C SER A 383 7.03 18.56 7.65
N HIS A 384 6.84 19.14 8.85
CA HIS A 384 5.58 19.02 9.57
C HIS A 384 4.43 19.87 9.00
N GLN A 385 4.75 20.87 8.17
CA GLN A 385 3.81 21.87 7.64
C GLN A 385 3.30 21.52 6.22
N VAL A 386 3.61 20.32 5.75
CA VAL A 386 3.22 19.78 4.44
C VAL A 386 2.59 18.41 4.62
N PHE A 387 2.22 17.75 3.52
CA PHE A 387 1.47 16.50 3.56
C PHE A 387 2.22 15.35 4.26
N GLU A 388 1.75 14.96 5.44
CA GLU A 388 2.28 13.83 6.21
C GLU A 388 1.67 12.53 5.70
N ALA A 389 2.50 11.63 5.18
CA ALA A 389 2.12 10.31 4.70
C ALA A 389 2.21 9.28 5.82
N HIS A 390 1.11 8.57 6.02
CA HIS A 390 0.96 7.44 6.93
C HIS A 390 0.87 6.18 6.08
N LEU A 391 1.92 5.38 6.05
CA LEU A 391 2.04 4.20 5.18
C LEU A 391 1.78 2.91 5.99
N PRO A 392 1.61 1.75 5.33
CA PRO A 392 1.35 0.48 6.01
C PRO A 392 2.47 0.10 7.00
N LYS A 393 2.14 -0.71 8.01
CA LYS A 393 3.03 -1.06 9.13
C LYS A 393 4.37 -1.69 8.72
N LEU A 394 4.36 -2.42 7.60
CA LEU A 394 5.50 -3.12 7.02
C LEU A 394 5.52 -2.90 5.51
N ILE A 395 6.59 -2.31 4.98
CA ILE A 395 6.77 -2.04 3.55
C ILE A 395 7.94 -2.88 3.03
N PRO A 396 7.73 -3.95 2.24
CA PRO A 396 8.82 -4.73 1.69
C PRO A 396 9.61 -3.95 0.63
N LEU A 397 10.90 -4.25 0.46
CA LEU A 397 11.85 -3.40 -0.28
C LEU A 397 11.52 -3.12 -1.75
N HIS A 398 10.70 -3.95 -2.42
CA HIS A 398 10.33 -3.77 -3.83
C HIS A 398 9.40 -2.55 -4.06
N TYR A 399 8.81 -1.97 -2.99
CA TYR A 399 8.06 -0.71 -3.05
C TYR A 399 8.96 0.52 -3.02
N ILE A 400 10.26 0.34 -2.73
CA ILE A 400 11.23 1.41 -2.88
C ILE A 400 11.42 1.62 -4.39
N GLU A 401 11.10 2.83 -4.85
CA GLU A 401 11.35 3.25 -6.22
C GLU A 401 12.76 3.82 -6.38
N HIS A 402 13.27 4.52 -5.36
CA HIS A 402 14.63 5.08 -5.37
C HIS A 402 15.21 5.27 -3.98
N VAL A 403 16.54 5.20 -3.85
CA VAL A 403 17.31 5.53 -2.65
C VAL A 403 18.38 6.55 -3.00
N TYR A 404 18.40 7.69 -2.31
CA TYR A 404 19.48 8.67 -2.36
C TYR A 404 20.28 8.60 -1.04
N ILE A 405 21.61 8.63 -1.15
CA ILE A 405 22.52 8.59 -0.01
C ILE A 405 23.78 9.44 -0.30
N PRO A 406 24.26 10.28 0.64
CA PRO A 406 25.54 11.00 0.49
C PRO A 406 26.73 10.04 0.42
N GLN A 407 27.83 10.47 -0.21
CA GLN A 407 29.00 9.61 -0.45
C GLN A 407 29.66 9.16 0.86
N ASN A 408 29.97 10.09 1.77
CA ASN A 408 30.49 9.75 3.10
C ASN A 408 29.52 8.90 3.93
N VAL A 409 28.21 9.16 3.89
CA VAL A 409 27.20 8.36 4.60
C VAL A 409 27.15 6.92 4.09
N PHE A 410 27.27 6.71 2.77
CA PHE A 410 27.39 5.37 2.18
C PHE A 410 28.68 4.67 2.60
N ASN A 411 29.82 5.38 2.57
CA ASN A 411 31.12 4.85 2.95
C ASN A 411 31.17 4.44 4.44
N ASN A 412 30.39 5.12 5.29
CA ASN A 412 30.25 4.83 6.71
C ASN A 412 29.25 3.69 7.03
N LEU A 413 28.61 3.09 6.03
CA LEU A 413 27.88 1.83 6.20
C LEU A 413 28.87 0.67 6.31
N SER A 414 28.51 -0.40 7.05
CA SER A 414 29.30 -1.63 7.07
C SER A 414 29.49 -2.19 5.65
N GLU A 415 30.63 -2.84 5.37
CA GLU A 415 30.91 -3.42 4.04
C GLU A 415 29.78 -4.35 3.56
N LYS A 416 29.21 -5.13 4.47
CA LYS A 416 28.06 -6.00 4.21
C LYS A 416 26.83 -5.20 3.82
N ALA A 417 26.54 -4.10 4.50
CA ALA A 417 25.44 -3.20 4.13
C ALA A 417 25.69 -2.49 2.79
N GLN A 418 26.91 -2.03 2.50
CA GLN A 418 27.26 -1.46 1.20
C GLN A 418 27.04 -2.46 0.06
N LYS A 419 27.48 -3.71 0.25
CA LYS A 419 27.28 -4.82 -0.70
C LYS A 419 25.80 -5.18 -0.85
N ASN A 420 25.05 -5.24 0.25
CA ASN A 420 23.61 -5.54 0.23
C ASN A 420 22.81 -4.41 -0.45
N ALA A 421 23.11 -3.14 -0.16
CA ALA A 421 22.48 -2.00 -0.81
C ALA A 421 22.73 -2.02 -2.32
N LYS A 422 23.99 -2.16 -2.76
CA LYS A 422 24.33 -2.28 -4.19
C LYS A 422 23.65 -3.50 -4.86
N LYS A 423 23.51 -4.63 -4.16
CA LYS A 423 22.86 -5.84 -4.68
C LYS A 423 21.33 -5.71 -4.78
N LEU A 424 20.69 -5.12 -3.78
CA LEU A 424 19.23 -5.03 -3.67
C LEU A 424 18.66 -3.85 -4.46
N PHE A 425 19.43 -2.77 -4.57
CA PHE A 425 19.00 -1.50 -5.14
C PHE A 425 19.81 -1.06 -6.36
N ASP A 426 20.59 -1.95 -6.99
CA ASP A 426 21.47 -1.74 -8.16
C ASP A 426 21.13 -0.50 -9.02
N ARG A 427 19.98 -0.53 -9.70
CA ARG A 427 19.54 0.53 -10.63
C ARG A 427 18.81 1.72 -10.00
N ILE A 428 18.46 1.62 -8.72
CA ILE A 428 17.63 2.57 -7.97
C ILE A 428 18.36 3.19 -6.78
N LEU A 429 19.66 2.93 -6.63
CA LEU A 429 20.53 3.52 -5.62
C LEU A 429 21.41 4.61 -6.25
N THR A 430 21.24 5.85 -5.81
CA THR A 430 22.14 6.95 -6.17
C THR A 430 22.98 7.33 -4.95
N ILE A 431 24.25 6.95 -5.00
CA ILE A 431 25.29 7.51 -4.13
C ILE A 431 25.64 8.89 -4.69
N VAL A 432 25.23 9.95 -4.00
CA VAL A 432 25.39 11.33 -4.46
C VAL A 432 26.77 11.83 -4.05
N LYS A 433 27.50 12.46 -4.97
CA LYS A 433 28.85 13.03 -4.77
C LYS A 433 28.86 14.33 -3.94
N TYR A 434 28.13 14.34 -2.83
CA TYR A 434 28.23 15.36 -1.78
C TYR A 434 28.46 14.64 -0.46
N ASP A 435 29.25 15.27 0.40
CA ASP A 435 29.41 14.88 1.79
C ASP A 435 28.55 15.79 2.68
N VAL A 436 27.95 15.21 3.71
CA VAL A 436 27.19 15.91 4.75
C VAL A 436 27.91 15.82 6.08
N ASP A 437 27.85 16.84 6.94
CA ASP A 437 28.48 16.77 8.25
C ASP A 437 27.65 15.87 9.19
N ILE A 438 28.08 14.61 9.31
CA ILE A 438 27.44 13.60 10.15
C ILE A 438 27.56 13.87 11.66
N ASN A 439 28.35 14.85 12.08
CA ASN A 439 28.53 15.22 13.50
C ASN A 439 27.63 16.39 13.92
N VAL A 440 26.97 17.05 12.97
CA VAL A 440 26.01 18.13 13.23
C VAL A 440 24.61 17.55 13.40
N ASP A 441 24.11 17.56 14.64
CA ASP A 441 22.70 17.29 14.93
C ASP A 441 21.83 18.41 14.35
N VAL A 442 20.89 18.04 13.48
CA VAL A 442 19.85 18.95 12.97
C VAL A 442 18.62 18.77 13.83
N MET A 443 18.06 19.86 14.39
CA MET A 443 16.81 19.80 15.16
C MET A 443 15.58 20.03 14.26
N PRO A 444 14.39 19.55 14.65
CA PRO A 444 13.13 19.91 13.98
C PRO A 444 12.96 21.42 13.84
N PHE A 445 12.35 21.88 12.73
CA PHE A 445 12.15 23.29 12.39
C PHE A 445 13.42 24.13 12.16
N GLN A 446 14.63 23.56 12.26
CA GLN A 446 15.86 24.24 11.86
C GLN A 446 16.15 24.03 10.37
N LYS A 447 16.74 25.04 9.72
CA LYS A 447 17.26 24.90 8.35
C LYS A 447 18.46 23.94 8.35
N PRO A 448 18.61 23.10 7.30
CA PRO A 448 19.79 22.25 7.15
C PRO A 448 21.06 23.11 7.05
N ASP A 449 22.18 22.57 7.52
CA ASP A 449 23.50 23.19 7.40
C ASP A 449 23.97 23.25 5.93
N ALA A 450 25.03 24.02 5.67
CA ALA A 450 25.52 24.29 4.32
C ALA A 450 25.97 23.03 3.53
N SER A 451 26.39 21.95 4.21
CA SER A 451 26.73 20.69 3.55
C SER A 451 25.48 19.98 3.04
N ARG A 452 24.44 19.90 3.89
CA ARG A 452 23.15 19.27 3.59
C ARG A 452 22.34 20.03 2.55
N VAL A 453 22.42 21.36 2.49
CA VAL A 453 21.71 22.17 1.49
C VAL A 453 22.03 21.72 0.05
N LYS A 454 23.30 21.47 -0.28
CA LYS A 454 23.71 21.03 -1.62
C LYS A 454 23.14 19.66 -1.99
N TYR A 455 23.28 18.70 -1.08
CA TYR A 455 22.73 17.35 -1.23
C TYR A 455 21.20 17.36 -1.38
N GLN A 456 20.51 18.09 -0.50
CA GLN A 456 19.05 18.22 -0.52
C GLN A 456 18.56 18.84 -1.83
N ASN A 457 19.15 19.94 -2.28
CA ASN A 457 18.76 20.60 -3.53
C ASN A 457 18.97 19.70 -4.75
N TYR A 458 20.06 18.92 -4.78
CA TYR A 458 20.26 17.91 -5.82
C TYR A 458 19.15 16.85 -5.84
N CYS A 459 18.87 16.23 -4.69
CA CYS A 459 17.84 15.19 -4.57
C CYS A 459 16.46 15.72 -4.98
N LEU A 460 16.08 16.90 -4.46
CA LEU A 460 14.82 17.58 -4.80
C LEU A 460 14.70 17.86 -6.30
N LYS A 461 15.77 18.34 -6.94
CA LYS A 461 15.79 18.59 -8.38
C LYS A 461 15.59 17.29 -9.19
N GLN A 462 16.24 16.18 -8.80
CA GLN A 462 16.03 14.88 -9.45
C GLN A 462 14.58 14.42 -9.31
N MET A 463 14.02 14.46 -8.10
CA MET A 463 12.64 14.04 -7.82
C MET A 463 11.60 14.88 -8.58
N LEU A 464 11.74 16.21 -8.57
CA LEU A 464 10.84 17.10 -9.31
C LEU A 464 10.93 16.88 -10.83
N SER A 465 12.12 16.57 -11.36
CA SER A 465 12.26 16.20 -12.78
C SER A 465 11.60 14.86 -13.11
N GLN A 466 11.69 13.85 -12.24
CA GLN A 466 11.01 12.55 -12.42
C GLN A 466 9.48 12.70 -12.39
N ILE A 467 8.97 13.56 -11.50
CA ILE A 467 7.55 13.92 -11.40
C ILE A 467 7.06 14.57 -12.71
N GLN A 468 7.83 15.52 -13.28
CA GLN A 468 7.46 16.21 -14.53
C GLN A 468 7.68 15.37 -15.80
N LEU A 469 8.59 14.40 -15.80
CA LEU A 469 8.91 13.54 -16.94
C LEU A 469 8.07 12.25 -17.01
N SER A 470 7.34 11.91 -15.95
CA SER A 470 6.42 10.78 -15.95
C SER A 470 5.25 11.08 -16.91
N PRO A 471 5.06 10.33 -18.01
CA PRO A 471 4.06 10.68 -19.01
C PRO A 471 2.65 10.67 -18.43
N ILE A 472 2.02 11.84 -18.49
CA ILE A 472 0.70 12.15 -17.93
C ILE A 472 -0.43 11.38 -18.65
N SER A 473 -0.16 10.78 -19.81
CA SER A 473 -1.14 10.37 -20.84
C SER A 473 -1.53 8.89 -20.88
N SER A 474 -1.19 8.07 -19.88
CA SER A 474 -1.60 6.65 -19.86
C SER A 474 -2.75 6.39 -18.87
N ASP A 475 -3.95 6.85 -19.23
CA ASP A 475 -5.20 6.58 -18.48
C ASP A 475 -5.47 5.07 -18.29
N LEU A 476 -4.88 4.21 -19.13
CA LEU A 476 -4.93 2.74 -19.03
C LEU A 476 -3.95 2.12 -18.01
N LEU A 477 -2.94 2.88 -17.53
CA LEU A 477 -1.91 2.43 -16.58
C LEU A 477 -1.92 3.17 -15.24
N LEU A 478 -2.79 4.16 -15.06
CA LEU A 478 -3.05 4.70 -13.72
C LEU A 478 -3.59 3.58 -12.84
N ASN A 479 -2.89 3.26 -11.75
CA ASN A 479 -3.56 2.58 -10.66
C ASN A 479 -4.62 3.55 -10.10
N TYR A 480 -5.88 3.12 -10.01
CA TYR A 480 -7.01 3.90 -9.51
C TYR A 480 -7.81 3.03 -8.54
N GLY A 481 -8.10 3.50 -7.33
CA GLY A 481 -8.72 2.68 -6.29
C GLY A 481 -7.72 1.98 -5.37
N THR A 482 -8.15 0.86 -4.78
CA THR A 482 -7.42 0.17 -3.71
C THR A 482 -6.46 -0.90 -4.25
N THR A 483 -5.25 -0.97 -3.68
CA THR A 483 -4.18 -1.91 -4.08
C THR A 483 -3.57 -2.61 -2.85
N ILE A 484 -3.55 -3.94 -2.82
CA ILE A 484 -3.25 -4.75 -1.61
C ILE A 484 -2.88 -6.20 -1.98
N THR A 485 -2.09 -6.91 -1.14
CA THR A 485 -2.07 -8.39 -1.15
C THR A 485 -2.69 -8.93 0.11
N LEU A 486 -3.67 -9.81 -0.10
CA LEU A 486 -4.30 -10.60 0.94
C LEU A 486 -3.37 -11.77 1.30
N SER A 487 -3.22 -12.04 2.60
CA SER A 487 -2.54 -13.25 3.07
C SER A 487 -3.50 -14.43 2.99
N ALA A 488 -2.98 -15.62 2.66
CA ALA A 488 -3.74 -16.86 2.76
C ALA A 488 -4.38 -16.96 4.16
N SER A 489 -5.70 -17.15 4.21
CA SER A 489 -6.46 -17.09 5.46
C SER A 489 -7.63 -18.09 5.53
N HIS A 490 -7.88 -18.85 4.46
CA HIS A 490 -9.11 -19.64 4.29
C HIS A 490 -10.36 -18.78 4.51
N PHE A 491 -10.36 -17.57 3.94
CA PHE A 491 -11.41 -16.55 4.06
C PHE A 491 -11.71 -16.03 5.47
N LYS A 492 -10.92 -16.40 6.49
CA LYS A 492 -11.11 -15.96 7.88
C LYS A 492 -10.74 -14.49 8.10
N ASN A 493 -9.82 -13.94 7.31
CA ASN A 493 -9.36 -12.57 7.46
C ASN A 493 -10.07 -11.67 6.44
N GLN A 494 -11.19 -11.06 6.85
CA GLN A 494 -11.87 -10.03 6.08
C GLN A 494 -11.15 -8.68 6.22
N VAL A 495 -10.68 -8.14 5.09
CA VAL A 495 -10.08 -6.80 5.00
C VAL A 495 -11.14 -5.81 4.53
N ALA A 496 -11.36 -4.73 5.28
CA ALA A 496 -12.33 -3.70 4.93
C ALA A 496 -11.74 -2.76 3.87
N ILE A 497 -12.54 -2.42 2.86
CA ILE A 497 -12.19 -1.39 1.87
C ILE A 497 -12.50 0.00 2.47
N PRO A 498 -11.62 1.01 2.32
CA PRO A 498 -11.78 2.35 2.93
C PRO A 498 -12.89 3.23 2.29
N MET A 499 -13.81 2.63 1.54
CA MET A 499 -14.92 3.28 0.88
C MET A 499 -16.12 2.32 0.80
N THR A 500 -17.30 2.78 1.22
CA THR A 500 -18.56 2.04 1.12
C THR A 500 -19.35 2.42 -0.14
N ILE A 501 -20.39 1.65 -0.50
CA ILE A 501 -21.25 1.93 -1.66
C ILE A 501 -21.93 3.29 -1.49
N SER A 502 -22.53 3.57 -0.33
CA SER A 502 -23.22 4.82 -0.01
C SER A 502 -22.26 6.03 0.00
N GLN A 503 -21.01 5.85 0.44
CA GLN A 503 -19.96 6.87 0.36
C GLN A 503 -19.58 7.16 -1.10
N SER A 504 -19.37 6.12 -1.92
CA SER A 504 -19.07 6.30 -3.35
C SER A 504 -20.23 6.96 -4.11
N TYR A 505 -21.48 6.67 -3.76
CA TYR A 505 -22.66 7.30 -4.35
C TYR A 505 -22.77 8.78 -3.99
N LYS A 506 -22.55 9.12 -2.69
CA LYS A 506 -22.48 10.53 -2.22
C LYS A 506 -21.42 11.34 -2.96
N GLN A 507 -20.30 10.71 -3.31
CA GLN A 507 -19.24 11.33 -4.11
C GLN A 507 -19.64 11.47 -5.59
N TYR A 508 -20.26 10.45 -6.16
CA TYR A 508 -20.74 10.44 -7.54
C TYR A 508 -21.75 11.56 -7.83
N ILE A 509 -22.76 11.75 -6.97
CA ILE A 509 -23.80 12.79 -7.14
C ILE A 509 -23.32 14.23 -6.89
N GLN A 510 -22.10 14.42 -6.38
CA GLN A 510 -21.50 15.76 -6.25
C GLN A 510 -20.98 16.33 -7.57
N ASP A 511 -20.79 15.49 -8.59
CA ASP A 511 -20.61 15.96 -9.94
C ASP A 511 -21.97 16.42 -10.50
N ALA A 512 -22.07 17.69 -10.87
CA ALA A 512 -23.29 18.30 -11.38
C ALA A 512 -23.79 17.63 -12.68
N SER A 513 -22.93 16.93 -13.43
CA SER A 513 -23.32 16.12 -14.59
C SER A 513 -24.08 14.84 -14.20
N ASN A 514 -23.80 14.30 -13.01
CA ASN A 514 -24.34 13.01 -12.53
C ASN A 514 -25.52 13.16 -11.55
N ALA A 515 -25.86 14.38 -11.12
CA ALA A 515 -26.93 14.66 -10.14
C ALA A 515 -28.36 14.23 -10.56
N LYS A 516 -28.54 13.69 -11.76
CA LYS A 516 -29.81 13.11 -12.28
C LYS A 516 -29.71 11.62 -12.63
N ALA A 517 -28.57 10.99 -12.42
CA ALA A 517 -28.38 9.58 -12.75
C ALA A 517 -29.13 8.66 -11.77
N SER A 518 -29.54 7.48 -12.26
CA SER A 518 -30.21 6.47 -11.44
C SER A 518 -29.25 5.87 -10.42
N ASP A 519 -29.71 5.78 -9.17
CA ASP A 519 -29.07 5.04 -8.06
C ASP A 519 -29.04 3.52 -8.27
N ASP A 520 -29.76 2.99 -9.26
CA ASP A 520 -30.03 1.56 -9.42
C ASP A 520 -28.81 0.66 -9.67
N ILE A 521 -27.68 1.17 -10.16
CA ILE A 521 -26.59 0.30 -10.64
C ILE A 521 -25.23 0.63 -10.00
N VAL A 522 -24.71 -0.34 -9.25
CA VAL A 522 -23.36 -0.32 -8.69
C VAL A 522 -22.45 -1.21 -9.53
N TYR A 523 -21.28 -0.70 -9.90
CA TYR A 523 -20.21 -1.43 -10.56
C TYR A 523 -18.98 -1.46 -9.64
N ILE A 524 -18.48 -2.65 -9.35
CA ILE A 524 -17.24 -2.84 -8.59
C ILE A 524 -16.22 -3.50 -9.51
N TYR A 525 -15.18 -2.76 -9.86
CA TYR A 525 -14.06 -3.24 -10.67
C TYR A 525 -12.90 -3.61 -9.77
N PHE A 526 -12.14 -4.64 -10.14
CA PHE A 526 -10.88 -5.01 -9.50
C PHE A 526 -10.05 -5.89 -10.44
N LYS A 527 -8.72 -5.80 -10.34
CA LYS A 527 -7.77 -6.70 -11.02
C LYS A 527 -7.16 -7.67 -10.01
N THR A 528 -6.97 -8.93 -10.38
CA THR A 528 -6.31 -9.93 -9.51
C THR A 528 -5.51 -10.97 -10.30
N LEU A 529 -4.49 -11.53 -9.66
CA LEU A 529 -3.65 -12.63 -10.16
C LEU A 529 -4.10 -13.95 -9.52
N LYS A 530 -4.14 -15.04 -10.30
CA LYS A 530 -4.37 -16.44 -9.87
C LYS A 530 -5.71 -16.79 -9.22
N GLY A 531 -6.52 -15.84 -8.75
CA GLY A 531 -7.80 -16.12 -8.09
C GLY A 531 -7.64 -16.65 -6.66
N ASP A 532 -8.63 -17.41 -6.16
CA ASP A 532 -8.75 -17.87 -4.75
C ASP A 532 -9.05 -16.73 -3.74
N PHE A 533 -9.96 -15.83 -4.12
CA PHE A 533 -10.37 -14.71 -3.27
C PHE A 533 -11.89 -14.50 -3.29
N MET A 534 -12.41 -13.86 -2.24
CA MET A 534 -13.80 -13.39 -2.15
C MET A 534 -13.85 -11.87 -2.10
N LEU A 535 -14.84 -11.31 -2.80
CA LEU A 535 -15.41 -10.00 -2.50
C LEU A 535 -16.73 -10.22 -1.76
N THR A 536 -16.85 -9.65 -0.57
CA THR A 536 -18.03 -9.78 0.30
C THR A 536 -18.63 -8.40 0.52
N ILE A 537 -19.93 -8.26 0.35
CA ILE A 537 -20.66 -7.01 0.60
C ILE A 537 -21.71 -7.27 1.68
N THR A 538 -21.82 -6.37 2.66
CA THR A 538 -22.75 -6.51 3.80
C THR A 538 -23.57 -5.24 4.03
N ASN A 539 -24.74 -5.41 4.66
CA ASN A 539 -25.59 -4.29 5.11
C ASN A 539 -25.02 -3.56 6.32
N GLU A 540 -24.33 -4.28 7.21
CA GLU A 540 -23.69 -3.75 8.41
C GLU A 540 -22.20 -4.04 8.41
N ALA A 541 -21.42 -3.24 9.14
CA ALA A 541 -19.99 -3.47 9.30
C ALA A 541 -19.75 -4.74 10.13
N ILE A 542 -18.90 -5.64 9.64
CA ILE A 542 -18.47 -6.85 10.34
C ILE A 542 -17.63 -6.45 11.56
N GLN A 543 -18.06 -6.88 12.75
CA GLN A 543 -17.37 -6.75 14.02
C GLN A 543 -16.89 -8.13 14.49
N PRO A 544 -15.60 -8.49 14.31
CA PRO A 544 -15.10 -9.85 14.60
C PRO A 544 -15.23 -10.33 16.06
N SER A 545 -15.58 -9.43 16.99
CA SER A 545 -15.77 -9.70 18.41
C SER A 545 -17.22 -9.87 18.85
N GLU A 546 -18.19 -9.67 17.95
CA GLU A 546 -19.62 -9.61 18.27
C GLU A 546 -20.43 -10.54 17.38
N THR A 547 -21.44 -11.21 17.95
CA THR A 547 -22.38 -12.04 17.18
C THR A 547 -23.38 -11.12 16.47
N GLN A 548 -23.38 -11.10 15.14
CA GLN A 548 -24.26 -10.23 14.34
C GLN A 548 -25.24 -11.06 13.50
N ASP A 549 -26.32 -11.51 14.14
CA ASP A 549 -27.32 -12.41 13.54
C ASP A 549 -28.07 -11.81 12.33
N ASN A 550 -28.06 -10.47 12.19
CA ASN A 550 -28.77 -9.74 11.14
C ASN A 550 -27.92 -9.38 9.92
N ILE A 551 -26.62 -9.74 9.87
CA ILE A 551 -25.82 -9.45 8.67
C ILE A 551 -26.36 -10.26 7.48
N LYS A 552 -26.65 -9.52 6.41
CA LYS A 552 -26.91 -10.03 5.07
C LYS A 552 -25.62 -9.96 4.28
N TYR A 553 -25.30 -11.05 3.60
CA TYR A 553 -24.08 -11.19 2.80
C TYR A 553 -24.42 -11.21 1.32
N LEU A 554 -23.55 -10.62 0.51
CA LEU A 554 -23.41 -10.92 -0.91
C LEU A 554 -21.94 -11.30 -1.13
N VAL A 555 -21.68 -12.59 -1.30
CA VAL A 555 -20.35 -13.13 -1.55
C VAL A 555 -20.19 -13.41 -3.05
N CYS A 556 -19.13 -12.86 -3.63
CA CYS A 556 -18.64 -13.17 -4.96
C CYS A 556 -17.28 -13.87 -4.81
N TYR A 557 -17.23 -15.16 -5.09
CA TYR A 557 -16.00 -15.96 -5.04
C TYR A 557 -15.44 -16.18 -6.45
N VAL A 558 -14.14 -15.92 -6.61
CA VAL A 558 -13.39 -16.23 -7.82
C VAL A 558 -12.40 -17.34 -7.52
N ALA A 559 -12.63 -18.50 -8.14
CA ALA A 559 -11.80 -19.68 -8.06
C ALA A 559 -10.35 -19.43 -8.52
N SER A 560 -9.42 -20.27 -8.09
CA SER A 560 -8.06 -20.22 -8.64
C SER A 560 -8.01 -20.68 -10.10
N ILE A 561 -7.06 -20.15 -10.86
CA ILE A 561 -6.81 -20.61 -12.23
C ILE A 561 -6.16 -22.00 -12.17
N PRO A 562 -6.74 -23.04 -12.80
CA PRO A 562 -6.16 -24.37 -12.83
C PRO A 562 -4.81 -24.36 -13.55
N LYS A 563 -3.81 -25.01 -12.94
CA LYS A 563 -2.43 -25.04 -13.45
C LYS A 563 -2.22 -25.97 -14.63
N ASP A 564 -3.13 -26.91 -14.84
CA ASP A 564 -3.02 -27.96 -15.85
C ASP A 564 -4.40 -28.27 -16.40
N THR A 565 -4.63 -27.95 -17.69
CA THR A 565 -5.91 -28.12 -18.36
C THR A 565 -6.15 -29.55 -18.86
N ASN A 566 -5.21 -30.48 -18.60
CA ASN A 566 -5.27 -31.87 -19.06
C ASN A 566 -5.63 -32.88 -17.95
N VAL A 567 -5.90 -32.40 -16.72
CA VAL A 567 -6.27 -33.26 -15.59
C VAL A 567 -7.80 -33.37 -15.51
N ASP A 568 -8.31 -34.56 -15.18
CA ASP A 568 -9.74 -34.79 -14.96
C ASP A 568 -10.38 -33.73 -14.06
N ASN A 569 -11.60 -33.32 -14.40
CA ASN A 569 -12.39 -32.28 -13.70
C ASN A 569 -12.69 -32.58 -12.21
N TYR A 570 -12.23 -33.71 -11.68
CA TYR A 570 -12.35 -34.12 -10.28
C TYR A 570 -11.79 -33.06 -9.29
N ASN A 571 -10.74 -32.34 -9.69
CA ASN A 571 -10.10 -31.28 -8.89
C ASN A 571 -10.41 -29.86 -9.38
N GLU A 572 -11.43 -29.66 -10.23
CA GLU A 572 -11.80 -28.33 -10.71
C GLU A 572 -12.39 -27.47 -9.57
N GLN A 573 -11.90 -26.23 -9.42
CA GLN A 573 -12.49 -25.23 -8.54
C GLN A 573 -13.58 -24.43 -9.27
N TYR A 574 -14.54 -23.88 -8.52
CA TYR A 574 -15.75 -23.26 -9.09
C TYR A 574 -15.98 -21.85 -8.54
N SER A 575 -16.12 -20.87 -9.44
CA SER A 575 -16.53 -19.50 -9.10
C SER A 575 -18.04 -19.42 -8.88
N TYR A 576 -18.51 -18.56 -7.97
CA TYR A 576 -19.94 -18.43 -7.64
C TYR A 576 -20.30 -17.03 -7.10
N ILE A 577 -21.60 -16.74 -7.09
CA ILE A 577 -22.22 -15.61 -6.38
C ILE A 577 -23.29 -16.19 -5.45
N SER A 578 -23.33 -15.78 -4.18
CA SER A 578 -24.29 -16.28 -3.20
C SER A 578 -24.56 -15.29 -2.06
N ASP A 579 -25.62 -15.55 -1.29
CA ASP A 579 -25.98 -14.84 -0.05
C ASP A 579 -25.50 -15.54 1.23
N TYR A 580 -24.77 -16.65 1.11
CA TYR A 580 -24.15 -17.33 2.25
C TYR A 580 -22.95 -16.56 2.80
N PRO A 581 -22.71 -16.60 4.13
CA PRO A 581 -21.52 -16.01 4.73
C PRO A 581 -20.22 -16.74 4.30
N PRO A 582 -19.05 -16.06 4.29
CA PRO A 582 -17.78 -16.61 3.81
C PRO A 582 -17.35 -17.95 4.45
N GLU A 583 -17.71 -18.18 5.72
CA GLU A 583 -17.37 -19.38 6.48
C GLU A 583 -18.02 -20.65 5.92
N LEU A 584 -19.08 -20.53 5.11
CA LEU A 584 -19.75 -21.66 4.45
C LEU A 584 -19.16 -22.00 3.07
N HIS A 585 -18.00 -21.42 2.71
CA HIS A 585 -17.32 -21.67 1.43
C HIS A 585 -17.26 -23.16 1.03
N ASP A 586 -16.71 -24.00 1.91
CA ASP A 586 -16.52 -25.43 1.63
C ASP A 586 -17.87 -26.13 1.41
N THR A 587 -18.89 -25.76 2.18
CA THR A 587 -20.27 -26.27 2.03
C THR A 587 -20.88 -25.86 0.69
N VAL A 588 -20.68 -24.62 0.25
CA VAL A 588 -21.19 -24.12 -1.04
C VAL A 588 -20.52 -24.83 -2.21
N ILE A 589 -19.20 -25.06 -2.15
CA ILE A 589 -18.46 -25.83 -3.16
C ILE A 589 -18.89 -27.30 -3.16
N GLN A 590 -19.08 -27.93 -2.01
CA GLN A 590 -19.54 -29.33 -1.92
C GLN A 590 -20.97 -29.51 -2.46
N ALA A 591 -21.86 -28.55 -2.24
CA ALA A 591 -23.26 -28.63 -2.67
C ALA A 591 -23.47 -28.48 -4.19
N LYS A 592 -22.45 -27.97 -4.93
CA LYS A 592 -22.43 -27.78 -6.39
C LYS A 592 -23.57 -26.96 -7.03
N LYS A 593 -24.36 -26.22 -6.25
CA LYS A 593 -25.60 -25.56 -6.72
C LYS A 593 -25.41 -24.37 -7.67
N PHE A 594 -24.30 -23.63 -7.58
CA PHE A 594 -24.10 -22.32 -8.26
C PHE A 594 -22.81 -22.24 -9.08
N GLN A 595 -22.40 -23.36 -9.68
CA GLN A 595 -21.02 -23.56 -10.12
C GLN A 595 -20.75 -23.27 -11.60
N PHE A 596 -19.75 -22.43 -11.85
CA PHE A 596 -19.00 -22.40 -13.12
C PHE A 596 -17.57 -22.86 -12.88
N GLY A 597 -17.15 -23.92 -13.58
CA GLY A 597 -15.80 -24.48 -13.46
C GLY A 597 -14.75 -23.48 -13.90
N SER A 598 -13.63 -23.38 -13.17
CA SER A 598 -12.60 -22.38 -13.45
C SER A 598 -11.97 -22.55 -14.84
N ASN A 599 -11.90 -23.77 -15.40
CA ASN A 599 -11.46 -23.96 -16.80
C ASN A 599 -12.43 -23.29 -17.79
N VAL A 600 -13.72 -23.26 -17.46
CA VAL A 600 -14.76 -22.60 -18.26
C VAL A 600 -14.79 -21.10 -17.99
N PHE A 601 -14.62 -20.67 -16.74
CA PHE A 601 -14.74 -19.26 -16.33
C PHE A 601 -13.45 -18.43 -16.52
N HIS A 602 -12.30 -19.05 -16.77
CA HIS A 602 -11.05 -18.33 -17.06
C HIS A 602 -10.51 -18.67 -18.46
N LYS A 603 -11.34 -19.26 -19.33
CA LYS A 603 -10.95 -19.71 -20.67
C LYS A 603 -10.43 -18.55 -21.52
N GLY A 604 -9.19 -18.66 -21.99
CA GLY A 604 -8.52 -17.62 -22.79
C GLY A 604 -7.86 -16.51 -21.97
N CYS A 605 -7.96 -16.55 -20.64
CA CYS A 605 -7.09 -15.76 -19.76
C CYS A 605 -5.73 -16.45 -19.59
N ASN A 606 -4.70 -15.66 -19.33
CA ASN A 606 -3.37 -16.15 -18.96
C ASN A 606 -3.36 -16.56 -17.47
N ASP A 607 -2.66 -17.63 -17.10
CA ASP A 607 -2.56 -18.13 -15.70
C ASP A 607 -1.62 -17.32 -14.80
N ASP A 608 -0.76 -16.51 -15.44
CA ASP A 608 0.37 -15.79 -14.87
C ASP A 608 0.24 -14.25 -15.01
N ASP A 609 -0.99 -13.77 -15.23
CA ASP A 609 -1.32 -12.39 -15.57
C ASP A 609 -2.54 -11.87 -14.78
N ALA A 610 -2.68 -10.55 -14.67
CA ALA A 610 -3.79 -9.95 -13.95
C ALA A 610 -5.09 -10.00 -14.79
N ILE A 611 -6.15 -10.58 -14.23
CA ILE A 611 -7.48 -10.58 -14.84
C ILE A 611 -8.28 -9.44 -14.21
N LEU A 612 -8.91 -8.62 -15.06
CA LEU A 612 -9.84 -7.58 -14.65
C LEU A 612 -11.24 -8.17 -14.51
N TYR A 613 -11.92 -7.84 -13.41
CA TYR A 613 -13.29 -8.25 -13.12
C TYR A 613 -14.19 -7.02 -12.95
N CYS A 614 -15.47 -7.21 -13.20
CA CYS A 614 -16.54 -6.25 -12.99
C CYS A 614 -17.73 -6.98 -12.36
N LEU A 615 -17.97 -6.73 -11.08
CA LEU A 615 -19.20 -7.13 -10.40
C LEU A 615 -20.22 -5.99 -10.57
N ARG A 616 -21.30 -6.27 -11.29
CA ARG A 616 -22.41 -5.33 -11.52
C ARG A 616 -23.62 -5.76 -10.70
N MET A 617 -24.14 -4.86 -9.86
CA MET A 617 -25.36 -5.04 -9.06
C MET A 617 -26.43 -4.09 -9.58
N LYS A 618 -27.62 -4.60 -9.90
CA LYS A 618 -28.83 -3.81 -10.20
C LYS A 618 -29.76 -3.88 -8.99
N GLN A 619 -29.78 -2.84 -8.18
CA GLN A 619 -30.33 -2.89 -6.83
C GLN A 619 -31.86 -3.03 -6.81
N LYS A 620 -32.59 -2.45 -7.78
CA LYS A 620 -34.07 -2.55 -7.86
C LYS A 620 -34.56 -3.88 -8.43
N THR A 621 -33.75 -4.58 -9.24
CA THR A 621 -34.14 -5.86 -9.87
C THR A 621 -33.59 -7.10 -9.16
N GLY A 622 -32.71 -6.92 -8.18
CA GLY A 622 -32.03 -8.01 -7.47
C GLY A 622 -30.97 -8.73 -8.33
N GLN A 623 -30.66 -8.26 -9.54
CA GLN A 623 -29.72 -8.93 -10.44
C GLN A 623 -28.27 -8.57 -10.11
N VAL A 624 -27.44 -9.58 -9.87
CA VAL A 624 -25.99 -9.46 -9.72
C VAL A 624 -25.32 -10.23 -10.85
N SER A 625 -24.29 -9.64 -11.48
CA SER A 625 -23.52 -10.32 -12.53
C SER A 625 -22.03 -10.05 -12.41
N LEU A 626 -21.20 -11.10 -12.39
CA LEU A 626 -19.75 -11.00 -12.50
C LEU A 626 -19.32 -11.22 -13.96
N MET A 627 -18.53 -10.29 -14.47
CA MET A 627 -17.91 -10.33 -15.79
C MET A 627 -16.39 -10.18 -15.63
N HIS A 628 -15.61 -10.61 -16.61
CA HIS A 628 -14.15 -10.46 -16.57
C HIS A 628 -13.53 -10.27 -17.97
N ALA A 629 -12.29 -9.80 -17.97
CA ALA A 629 -11.44 -9.63 -19.14
C ALA A 629 -10.01 -10.03 -18.77
N GLY A 630 -9.38 -10.93 -19.54
CA GLY A 630 -7.96 -11.19 -19.38
C GLY A 630 -7.13 -9.96 -19.76
N ALA A 631 -5.89 -9.86 -19.28
CA ALA A 631 -5.00 -8.71 -19.52
C ALA A 631 -4.94 -8.25 -21.00
N ASN A 632 -5.03 -9.20 -21.94
CA ASN A 632 -5.05 -8.94 -23.38
C ASN A 632 -6.31 -8.25 -23.92
N GLY A 633 -7.31 -7.93 -23.08
CA GLY A 633 -8.65 -7.54 -23.53
C GLY A 633 -9.44 -8.70 -24.16
N ILE A 634 -8.95 -9.94 -24.02
CA ILE A 634 -9.67 -11.13 -24.50
C ILE A 634 -10.84 -11.37 -23.56
N TYR A 635 -12.03 -11.04 -24.05
CA TYR A 635 -13.29 -11.29 -23.37
C TYR A 635 -13.69 -12.75 -23.49
N MET A 636 -14.31 -13.22 -22.42
CA MET A 636 -14.95 -14.52 -22.40
C MET A 636 -16.46 -14.29 -22.32
N HIS A 637 -17.22 -14.96 -23.19
CA HIS A 637 -18.66 -14.73 -23.36
C HIS A 637 -19.52 -15.41 -22.26
N VAL A 638 -19.00 -15.52 -21.04
CA VAL A 638 -19.71 -16.09 -19.89
C VAL A 638 -19.69 -15.07 -18.75
N SER A 639 -20.86 -14.55 -18.40
CA SER A 639 -21.10 -13.89 -17.13
C SER A 639 -21.56 -14.93 -16.09
N LEU A 640 -21.14 -14.78 -14.84
CA LEU A 640 -21.87 -15.40 -13.73
C LEU A 640 -23.06 -14.48 -13.44
N GLU A 641 -24.28 -14.97 -13.52
CA GLU A 641 -25.47 -14.17 -13.20
C GLU A 641 -26.29 -14.85 -12.11
N CYS A 642 -26.73 -14.06 -11.14
CA CYS A 642 -27.60 -14.46 -10.05
C CYS A 642 -28.69 -13.40 -9.88
N LYS A 643 -29.88 -13.82 -9.44
CA LYS A 643 -30.97 -12.91 -9.10
C LYS A 643 -31.43 -13.25 -7.68
N PHE A 644 -31.45 -12.24 -6.83
CA PHE A 644 -31.93 -12.35 -5.46
C PHE A 644 -33.33 -11.74 -5.35
N GLU A 645 -34.20 -12.40 -4.60
CA GLU A 645 -35.48 -11.84 -4.18
C GLU A 645 -35.22 -10.82 -3.07
N ARG A 646 -35.95 -9.70 -3.10
CA ARG A 646 -35.74 -8.58 -2.19
C ARG A 646 -35.87 -8.97 -0.72
N ASP A 647 -36.83 -9.85 -0.41
CA ASP A 647 -37.14 -10.30 0.94
C ASP A 647 -36.04 -11.24 1.49
N ARG A 648 -35.27 -11.88 0.61
CA ARG A 648 -34.12 -12.71 0.94
C ARG A 648 -32.85 -11.86 1.10
N LEU A 649 -32.58 -11.00 0.11
CA LEU A 649 -31.41 -10.11 0.08
C LEU A 649 -31.74 -8.81 -0.68
N ASP A 650 -32.07 -7.74 0.04
CA ASP A 650 -32.25 -6.42 -0.55
C ASP A 650 -30.89 -5.79 -0.90
N LEU A 651 -30.54 -5.78 -2.18
CA LEU A 651 -29.30 -5.19 -2.68
C LEU A 651 -29.18 -3.67 -2.43
N ASN A 652 -30.28 -2.97 -2.12
CA ASN A 652 -30.26 -1.55 -1.75
C ASN A 652 -29.78 -1.34 -0.30
N ALA A 653 -29.84 -2.38 0.54
CA ALA A 653 -29.41 -2.32 1.94
C ALA A 653 -27.91 -2.62 2.14
N LEU A 654 -27.22 -3.11 1.10
CA LEU A 654 -25.80 -3.44 1.14
C LEU A 654 -24.92 -2.19 0.98
N ASP A 655 -23.91 -2.02 1.84
CA ASP A 655 -23.04 -0.83 1.86
C ASP A 655 -21.55 -1.15 2.02
N TYR A 656 -21.18 -2.00 2.98
CA TYR A 656 -19.79 -2.26 3.35
C TYR A 656 -19.15 -3.31 2.45
N ILE A 657 -17.91 -3.08 2.01
CA ILE A 657 -17.17 -4.01 1.15
C ILE A 657 -15.95 -4.56 1.88
N TYR A 658 -15.81 -5.88 1.81
CA TYR A 658 -14.71 -6.66 2.36
C TYR A 658 -14.09 -7.53 1.27
N ILE A 659 -12.80 -7.84 1.44
CA ILE A 659 -12.08 -8.81 0.63
C ILE A 659 -11.31 -9.79 1.51
N SER A 660 -11.23 -11.06 1.10
CA SER A 660 -10.50 -12.11 1.80
C SER A 660 -9.94 -13.15 0.82
N ALA A 661 -8.90 -13.87 1.25
CA ALA A 661 -8.22 -14.86 0.42
C ALA A 661 -8.23 -16.26 1.05
N GLY A 662 -8.29 -17.27 0.19
CA GLY A 662 -8.40 -18.68 0.55
C GLY A 662 -7.07 -19.29 0.98
N SER A 663 -6.65 -20.30 0.24
CA SER A 663 -5.43 -21.09 0.49
C SER A 663 -4.13 -20.38 0.09
N GLN A 664 -4.22 -19.36 -0.76
CA GLN A 664 -3.07 -18.66 -1.33
C GLN A 664 -3.11 -17.15 -1.05
N SER A 665 -1.96 -16.49 -1.14
CA SER A 665 -1.89 -15.03 -1.12
C SER A 665 -2.31 -14.47 -2.48
N VAL A 666 -3.19 -13.47 -2.47
CA VAL A 666 -3.81 -12.91 -3.67
C VAL A 666 -3.57 -11.39 -3.73
N PRO A 667 -2.93 -10.87 -4.79
CA PRO A 667 -2.85 -9.44 -5.04
C PRO A 667 -4.16 -8.95 -5.66
N ILE A 668 -4.69 -7.86 -5.12
CA ILE A 668 -5.82 -7.11 -5.63
C ILE A 668 -5.30 -5.72 -6.02
N GLN A 669 -5.60 -5.28 -7.23
CA GLN A 669 -5.28 -3.94 -7.75
C GLN A 669 -6.55 -3.26 -8.23
N ASN A 670 -6.54 -1.93 -8.23
CA ASN A 670 -7.59 -1.08 -8.77
C ASN A 670 -9.02 -1.44 -8.31
N LEU A 671 -9.20 -1.81 -7.04
CA LEU A 671 -10.54 -2.05 -6.51
C LEU A 671 -11.25 -0.70 -6.34
N VAL A 672 -12.27 -0.46 -7.18
CA VAL A 672 -13.10 0.75 -7.19
C VAL A 672 -14.58 0.45 -7.27
N ILE A 673 -15.37 1.32 -6.64
CA ILE A 673 -16.83 1.36 -6.73
C ILE A 673 -17.21 2.52 -7.65
N GLN A 674 -18.14 2.30 -8.56
CA GLN A 674 -18.61 3.25 -9.56
C GLN A 674 -20.12 3.10 -9.79
N HIS A 675 -20.77 4.17 -10.22
CA HIS A 675 -22.22 4.20 -10.53
C HIS A 675 -22.49 4.38 -12.03
N ASN A 676 -21.42 4.47 -12.83
CA ASN A 676 -21.43 4.39 -14.29
C ASN A 676 -20.41 3.34 -14.76
N PRO A 677 -20.57 2.74 -15.96
CA PRO A 677 -19.50 2.01 -16.62
C PRO A 677 -18.25 2.87 -16.82
N LEU A 678 -17.06 2.34 -16.49
CA LEU A 678 -15.79 3.02 -16.78
C LEU A 678 -15.37 2.74 -18.24
N PRO A 679 -15.36 3.72 -19.17
CA PRO A 679 -15.25 3.43 -20.60
C PRO A 679 -14.05 2.58 -21.02
N HIS A 680 -12.89 2.82 -20.40
CA HIS A 680 -11.61 2.20 -20.78
C HIS A 680 -11.36 0.82 -20.16
N VAL A 681 -12.20 0.40 -19.20
CA VAL A 681 -12.02 -0.84 -18.42
C VAL A 681 -13.33 -1.61 -18.17
N HIS A 682 -14.46 -1.13 -18.68
CA HIS A 682 -15.69 -1.89 -18.65
C HIS A 682 -15.60 -3.06 -19.64
N PRO A 683 -15.88 -4.31 -19.24
CA PRO A 683 -15.83 -5.42 -20.17
C PRO A 683 -16.85 -5.26 -21.32
N THR A 684 -16.35 -5.11 -22.55
CA THR A 684 -17.19 -4.94 -23.75
C THR A 684 -17.35 -6.25 -24.51
N PHE A 685 -18.58 -6.71 -24.70
CA PHE A 685 -18.84 -7.91 -25.49
C PHE A 685 -18.90 -7.59 -26.98
N ASP A 686 -18.24 -8.40 -27.81
CA ASP A 686 -18.54 -8.44 -29.25
C ASP A 686 -19.98 -8.94 -29.44
N LYS A 687 -20.84 -8.04 -29.93
CA LYS A 687 -22.27 -8.30 -30.21
C LYS A 687 -22.48 -9.28 -31.37
N HIS A 688 -21.44 -9.55 -32.17
CA HIS A 688 -21.51 -10.47 -33.31
C HIS A 688 -21.08 -11.90 -32.94
N PHE A 689 -20.47 -12.11 -31.77
CA PHE A 689 -20.08 -13.44 -31.31
C PHE A 689 -21.29 -14.29 -30.92
N LYS A 690 -21.57 -15.32 -31.71
CA LYS A 690 -22.56 -16.35 -31.36
C LYS A 690 -21.90 -17.40 -30.47
N SER A 691 -22.20 -17.38 -29.17
CA SER A 691 -21.70 -18.42 -28.26
C SER A 691 -22.15 -19.81 -28.71
N PRO A 692 -21.27 -20.83 -28.71
CA PRO A 692 -21.66 -22.21 -29.01
C PRO A 692 -22.72 -22.76 -28.06
N VAL A 693 -22.78 -22.27 -26.81
CA VAL A 693 -23.81 -22.60 -25.82
C VAL A 693 -24.06 -21.40 -24.92
N SER A 694 -25.30 -20.90 -24.87
CA SER A 694 -25.77 -20.03 -23.80
C SER A 694 -26.24 -20.90 -22.63
N ALA A 695 -25.34 -21.25 -21.71
CA ALA A 695 -25.65 -22.04 -20.53
C ALA A 695 -26.34 -21.18 -19.45
N SER A 696 -27.50 -20.61 -19.76
CA SER A 696 -28.39 -19.99 -18.79
C SER A 696 -29.03 -21.08 -17.92
N ARG A 697 -28.30 -21.56 -16.91
CA ARG A 697 -28.91 -22.29 -15.78
C ARG A 697 -29.55 -21.25 -14.86
N SER A 698 -30.77 -20.83 -15.20
CA SER A 698 -31.69 -20.24 -14.24
C SER A 698 -31.95 -21.30 -13.16
N GLY A 699 -31.38 -21.07 -11.98
CA GLY A 699 -31.68 -21.87 -10.80
C GLY A 699 -33.01 -21.42 -10.20
N ASP A 700 -34.11 -21.70 -10.89
CA ASP A 700 -35.43 -21.68 -10.26
C ASP A 700 -35.44 -22.80 -9.21
N ILE A 701 -35.74 -22.43 -7.96
CA ILE A 701 -35.57 -23.29 -6.79
C ILE A 701 -36.85 -24.12 -6.60
N ASP A 702 -37.01 -25.17 -7.40
CA ASP A 702 -37.97 -26.23 -7.09
C ASP A 702 -37.32 -27.28 -6.19
N HIS A 703 -37.88 -27.41 -4.99
CA HIS A 703 -37.53 -28.45 -4.02
C HIS A 703 -38.42 -29.67 -4.24
N ASP A 704 -38.04 -30.57 -5.14
CA ASP A 704 -38.58 -31.93 -5.11
C ASP A 704 -37.55 -32.99 -5.52
N SER A 705 -37.48 -34.06 -4.74
CA SER A 705 -36.49 -35.12 -4.88
C SER A 705 -37.03 -36.31 -5.68
N LYS A 706 -36.35 -36.70 -6.76
CA LYS A 706 -36.44 -38.05 -7.34
C LYS A 706 -35.24 -38.40 -8.22
N GLU A 707 -34.98 -39.70 -8.30
CA GLU A 707 -33.75 -40.31 -8.81
C GLU A 707 -33.80 -40.65 -10.31
N SER A 708 -32.61 -40.86 -10.90
CA SER A 708 -32.34 -41.64 -12.13
C SER A 708 -32.89 -41.03 -13.45
N ASN A 709 -32.17 -41.00 -14.58
CA ASN A 709 -31.32 -42.00 -15.21
C ASN A 709 -30.40 -41.37 -16.28
N THR A 710 -29.29 -42.04 -16.60
CA THR A 710 -28.51 -41.80 -17.83
C THR A 710 -29.26 -42.20 -19.09
N PRO A 711 -28.98 -41.56 -20.24
CA PRO A 711 -28.73 -42.37 -21.45
C PRO A 711 -27.53 -41.93 -22.30
N ARG A 712 -27.16 -42.86 -23.20
CA ARG A 712 -25.96 -42.86 -24.05
C ARG A 712 -26.05 -41.96 -25.29
N GLU A 713 -24.86 -41.65 -25.79
CA GLU A 713 -24.45 -41.39 -27.17
C GLU A 713 -25.45 -41.67 -28.32
N ARG A 714 -25.40 -40.82 -29.36
CA ARG A 714 -25.28 -41.28 -30.76
C ARG A 714 -24.60 -40.23 -31.65
N HIS A 715 -23.70 -40.71 -32.50
CA HIS A 715 -23.15 -39.97 -33.63
C HIS A 715 -24.21 -39.77 -34.73
N GLU A 716 -24.14 -38.64 -35.45
CA GLU A 716 -24.59 -38.62 -36.84
C GLU A 716 -23.74 -37.67 -37.69
N TYR A 717 -23.46 -38.11 -38.92
CA TYR A 717 -22.57 -37.50 -39.91
C TYR A 717 -23.44 -36.79 -40.96
N CYS A 718 -23.16 -35.53 -41.34
CA CYS A 718 -23.64 -35.06 -42.65
C CYS A 718 -22.85 -33.90 -43.30
N ASN A 719 -22.23 -34.25 -44.42
CA ASN A 719 -21.95 -33.51 -45.65
C ASN A 719 -21.79 -31.97 -45.70
N ARG A 720 -20.65 -31.57 -46.30
CA ARG A 720 -20.38 -30.24 -46.86
C ARG A 720 -21.36 -29.88 -47.99
N LYS A 721 -21.74 -28.60 -48.06
CA LYS A 721 -21.97 -27.87 -49.32
C LYS A 721 -21.07 -26.63 -49.37
N GLN A 722 -20.60 -26.29 -50.56
CA GLN A 722 -19.76 -25.12 -50.86
C GLN A 722 -20.61 -23.90 -51.26
N LEU A 723 -19.93 -22.76 -51.39
CA LEU A 723 -20.27 -21.48 -52.05
C LEU A 723 -20.52 -20.30 -51.08
N PRO A 724 -20.27 -19.04 -51.49
CA PRO A 724 -19.36 -18.55 -52.54
C PRO A 724 -18.32 -17.53 -51.99
N LYS A 725 -17.45 -17.01 -52.87
CA LYS A 725 -16.61 -15.84 -52.59
C LYS A 725 -17.39 -14.56 -52.87
N GLU A 726 -17.37 -13.60 -51.96
CA GLU A 726 -17.71 -12.21 -52.27
C GLU A 726 -16.66 -11.23 -51.73
N SER A 727 -16.48 -10.15 -52.49
CA SER A 727 -15.56 -9.05 -52.28
C SER A 727 -16.32 -7.80 -51.83
N HIS A 728 -15.71 -6.92 -51.03
CA HIS A 728 -15.74 -5.45 -51.17
C HIS A 728 -14.87 -4.85 -50.04
N GLN A 729 -13.76 -4.17 -50.39
CA GLN A 729 -13.61 -2.71 -50.46
C GLN A 729 -13.69 -1.98 -49.10
N SER A 730 -12.53 -1.48 -48.66
CA SER A 730 -12.35 -0.69 -47.45
C SER A 730 -12.50 0.81 -47.71
N ASN A 731 -13.34 1.50 -46.93
CA ASN A 731 -13.29 2.95 -46.78
C ASN A 731 -12.67 3.32 -45.43
N ARG A 732 -11.69 4.23 -45.45
CA ARG A 732 -10.86 4.60 -44.28
C ARG A 732 -11.09 6.08 -43.94
N PRO A 733 -11.63 6.45 -42.76
CA PRO A 733 -11.69 7.83 -42.31
C PRO A 733 -10.29 8.37 -41.94
N LYS A 734 -10.11 9.70 -42.05
CA LYS A 734 -8.88 10.39 -41.67
C LYS A 734 -8.79 10.60 -40.15
N SER A 735 -7.59 10.53 -39.61
CA SER A 735 -7.25 10.84 -38.21
C SER A 735 -7.11 12.35 -37.96
N PRO A 736 -7.49 12.88 -36.78
CA PRO A 736 -7.21 14.25 -36.37
C PRO A 736 -5.77 14.42 -35.86
N GLU A 737 -5.28 15.66 -35.88
CA GLU A 737 -3.92 16.05 -35.47
C GLU A 737 -3.75 16.12 -33.94
N SER A 738 -2.53 15.84 -33.46
CA SER A 738 -2.18 15.83 -32.03
C SER A 738 -1.55 17.16 -31.55
N PRO A 739 -1.82 17.60 -30.31
CA PRO A 739 -1.28 18.85 -29.76
C PRO A 739 0.18 18.69 -29.28
N SER A 740 0.96 19.76 -29.37
CA SER A 740 2.38 19.79 -28.95
C SER A 740 2.59 20.39 -27.56
N PHE A 741 3.48 19.78 -26.76
CA PHE A 741 3.79 20.21 -25.38
C PHE A 741 4.97 21.21 -25.29
N PRO A 742 4.98 22.13 -24.29
CA PRO A 742 5.93 23.25 -24.25
C PRO A 742 7.24 22.96 -23.50
N ARG A 743 8.38 23.26 -24.13
CA ARG A 743 9.76 23.15 -23.58
C ARG A 743 10.08 24.07 -22.37
N LYS A 744 9.12 24.75 -21.75
CA LYS A 744 9.38 25.85 -20.79
C LYS A 744 9.80 25.38 -19.38
N ALA A 745 9.25 24.27 -18.86
CA ALA A 745 9.49 23.83 -17.49
C ALA A 745 10.98 23.53 -17.15
N ILE A 746 11.72 22.98 -18.11
CA ILE A 746 13.13 22.54 -17.91
C ILE A 746 14.08 23.70 -17.60
N ASN A 747 13.80 24.90 -18.13
CA ASN A 747 14.68 26.06 -17.92
C ASN A 747 14.46 26.74 -16.56
N PHE A 748 13.31 26.55 -15.91
CA PHE A 748 12.96 27.20 -14.66
C PHE A 748 13.78 26.71 -13.45
N PHE A 749 14.01 25.40 -13.33
CA PHE A 749 14.81 24.83 -12.23
C PHE A 749 16.30 25.21 -12.27
N LYS A 750 16.80 25.76 -13.38
CA LYS A 750 18.13 26.39 -13.40
C LYS A 750 18.16 27.70 -12.60
N GLY A 751 17.03 28.42 -12.57
CA GLY A 751 16.83 29.64 -11.79
C GLY A 751 16.64 29.38 -10.30
N ILE A 752 15.74 28.46 -9.91
CA ILE A 752 15.51 28.12 -8.48
C ILE A 752 16.79 27.61 -7.81
N PHE A 753 17.54 26.72 -8.46
CA PHE A 753 18.68 26.04 -7.83
C PHE A 753 20.05 26.66 -8.14
N GLY A 754 20.10 27.82 -8.82
CA GLY A 754 21.30 28.66 -8.93
C GLY A 754 22.55 27.96 -9.49
N LEU A 755 22.44 27.29 -10.65
CA LEU A 755 23.56 26.58 -11.28
C LEU A 755 24.02 27.24 -12.59
N GLN A 756 25.28 27.68 -12.61
CA GLN A 756 26.00 27.98 -13.86
C GLN A 756 26.49 26.65 -14.50
N ASN A 757 26.66 26.64 -15.82
CA ASN A 757 27.10 25.44 -16.54
C ASN A 757 28.60 25.19 -16.35
N GLU A 758 28.97 24.11 -15.68
CA GLU A 758 30.26 23.44 -15.90
C GLU A 758 30.03 22.30 -16.90
N ASN A 759 30.37 22.55 -18.17
CA ASN A 759 30.44 21.52 -19.21
C ASN A 759 31.93 21.22 -19.47
N GLU A 760 32.44 20.12 -18.92
CA GLU A 760 33.67 19.51 -19.43
C GLU A 760 33.34 18.81 -20.75
N ASN A 761 33.94 19.30 -21.84
CA ASN A 761 33.90 18.66 -23.15
C ASN A 761 35.09 17.72 -23.28
N ASP A 762 34.85 16.41 -23.41
CA ASP A 762 35.89 15.46 -23.83
C ASP A 762 35.33 14.47 -24.85
N GLN A 763 35.57 14.76 -26.15
CA GLN A 763 35.60 13.76 -27.21
C GLN A 763 36.67 14.11 -28.24
N SER A 764 37.58 13.16 -28.43
CA SER A 764 38.68 13.20 -29.38
C SER A 764 38.26 12.77 -30.79
N LYS A 765 38.83 13.40 -31.84
CA LYS A 765 39.52 12.76 -32.99
C LYS A 765 40.00 13.81 -34.05
N PRO A 766 40.88 13.47 -35.02
CA PRO A 766 42.03 14.33 -35.38
C PRO A 766 42.00 14.95 -36.80
N THR A 767 43.14 15.54 -37.19
CA THR A 767 43.55 16.04 -38.53
C THR A 767 42.79 17.29 -39.02
N THR A 768 43.40 18.31 -39.64
CA THR A 768 44.75 18.56 -40.19
C THR A 768 44.97 20.09 -40.32
N GLY A 769 46.22 20.60 -40.30
CA GLY A 769 46.52 21.95 -40.85
C GLY A 769 47.27 22.92 -39.93
N LEU A 770 48.54 23.16 -40.26
CA LEU A 770 49.41 24.27 -39.80
C LEU A 770 49.17 25.54 -40.67
N PRO A 771 49.75 26.74 -40.39
CA PRO A 771 50.43 27.26 -39.17
C PRO A 771 50.13 28.76 -38.82
N TYR A 772 50.87 29.28 -37.81
CA TYR A 772 51.40 30.67 -37.70
C TYR A 772 50.44 31.84 -37.31
N ARG A 773 50.47 32.26 -36.03
CA ARG A 773 51.22 33.45 -35.53
C ARG A 773 50.89 33.80 -34.06
N SER A 774 51.93 33.96 -33.25
CA SER A 774 51.95 34.86 -32.07
C SER A 774 52.50 36.24 -32.52
N PRO A 775 52.69 37.25 -31.65
CA PRO A 775 52.21 37.47 -30.27
C PRO A 775 51.53 38.86 -30.09
N GLN A 776 51.04 39.19 -28.88
CA GLN A 776 51.21 40.48 -28.16
C GLN A 776 50.23 40.61 -26.96
N GLY A 777 50.74 41.04 -25.80
CA GLY A 777 49.96 41.81 -24.81
C GLY A 777 50.24 43.31 -25.00
N PRO A 778 50.14 44.19 -23.97
CA PRO A 778 49.61 44.03 -22.61
C PRO A 778 48.63 45.19 -22.24
N ARG A 779 48.55 45.55 -20.94
CA ARG A 779 47.82 46.68 -20.27
C ARG A 779 46.46 46.27 -19.66
N SER A 780 46.26 46.23 -18.34
CA SER A 780 46.44 47.22 -17.24
C SER A 780 45.37 48.32 -17.18
N SER A 781 44.55 48.34 -16.13
CA SER A 781 44.37 49.52 -15.25
C SER A 781 43.38 49.29 -14.09
N ARG A 782 43.71 49.91 -12.94
CA ARG A 782 42.86 50.50 -11.88
C ARG A 782 41.64 49.69 -11.36
N SER A 783 41.60 49.24 -10.10
CA SER A 783 41.65 49.99 -8.82
C SER A 783 40.43 50.89 -8.54
N GLN A 784 39.59 50.48 -7.59
CA GLN A 784 38.90 51.39 -6.67
C GLN A 784 38.59 50.67 -5.36
N SER A 785 39.01 51.28 -4.26
CA SER A 785 38.79 50.88 -2.88
C SER A 785 37.59 51.61 -2.28
N TYR A 786 36.90 51.01 -1.32
CA TYR A 786 35.99 51.71 -0.40
C TYR A 786 36.23 51.24 1.03
N ASP A 787 36.17 52.20 1.96
CA ASP A 787 36.63 52.05 3.33
C ASP A 787 35.66 51.29 4.24
N ILE A 788 36.22 50.64 5.26
CA ILE A 788 35.50 50.02 6.38
C ILE A 788 35.95 50.70 7.68
N PRO A 789 35.06 51.38 8.43
CA PRO A 789 35.40 51.88 9.76
C PRO A 789 35.31 50.76 10.80
N GLN A 790 36.42 50.53 11.52
CA GLN A 790 36.44 49.70 12.72
C GLN A 790 35.85 50.44 13.93
N SER A 791 35.14 49.73 14.81
CA SER A 791 34.97 50.14 16.20
C SER A 791 34.95 48.92 17.14
N ARG A 792 35.31 49.17 18.41
CA ARG A 792 35.85 48.19 19.37
C ARG A 792 34.78 47.47 20.23
N PRO A 793 35.14 46.38 20.95
CA PRO A 793 34.20 45.51 21.65
C PRO A 793 33.77 46.06 23.02
N GLN A 794 32.66 45.52 23.55
CA GLN A 794 32.31 45.57 24.98
C GLN A 794 31.92 44.19 25.51
N GLU A 795 32.34 43.92 26.74
CA GLU A 795 32.14 42.68 27.50
C GLU A 795 30.78 42.64 28.24
N PRO A 796 30.33 41.47 28.74
CA PRO A 796 28.95 41.26 29.16
C PRO A 796 28.70 41.50 30.67
N PRO A 797 27.48 41.92 31.08
CA PRO A 797 27.06 41.93 32.47
C PRO A 797 26.30 40.66 32.91
N GLN A 798 26.42 40.40 34.21
CA GLN A 798 26.09 39.19 34.96
C GLN A 798 24.58 38.94 35.21
N GLN A 799 24.29 37.79 35.84
CA GLN A 799 22.94 37.29 36.17
C GLN A 799 22.36 37.82 37.51
N ARG A 800 21.03 37.61 37.66
CA ARG A 800 20.21 37.47 38.89
C ARG A 800 19.62 38.76 39.51
N PRO A 801 18.51 38.66 40.29
CA PRO A 801 17.43 37.65 40.31
C PRO A 801 16.01 38.26 40.21
N HIS A 802 14.98 37.40 40.24
CA HIS A 802 13.57 37.77 40.32
C HIS A 802 13.18 38.50 41.61
N GLU A 803 12.34 39.54 41.49
CA GLU A 803 11.43 39.98 42.55
C GLU A 803 9.99 40.08 42.03
N SER A 804 9.03 39.83 42.93
CA SER A 804 7.58 39.86 42.67
C SER A 804 6.94 41.09 43.33
N PRO A 805 5.97 41.78 42.70
CA PRO A 805 5.13 42.75 43.41
C PRO A 805 3.79 42.15 43.87
N ARG A 806 3.37 42.50 45.09
CA ARG A 806 2.03 42.20 45.65
C ARG A 806 1.03 43.33 45.38
N PHE A 807 -0.23 42.92 45.17
CA PHE A 807 -1.49 43.58 45.57
C PHE A 807 -1.55 45.10 45.88
N ARG A 808 -2.43 45.79 45.14
CA ARG A 808 -3.51 46.71 45.60
C ARG A 808 -4.41 47.00 44.37
N ALA A 809 -5.70 47.34 44.40
CA ALA A 809 -6.88 47.14 45.26
C ALA A 809 -7.88 48.26 44.86
N LEU A 810 -9.18 47.97 44.74
CA LEU A 810 -10.29 48.88 44.39
C LEU A 810 -10.31 49.30 42.89
N SER A 811 -11.46 49.52 42.22
CA SER A 811 -12.78 49.97 42.71
C SER A 811 -14.01 49.24 42.12
N ARG A 812 -15.19 49.54 42.68
CA ARG A 812 -16.49 48.87 42.48
C ARG A 812 -17.26 49.33 41.23
N SER A 813 -18.06 48.44 40.66
CA SER A 813 -19.45 48.76 40.24
C SER A 813 -20.35 47.51 40.39
N ARG A 814 -21.66 47.70 40.54
CA ARG A 814 -22.65 46.65 40.89
C ARG A 814 -23.68 46.46 39.76
N SER A 815 -24.05 45.22 39.46
CA SER A 815 -25.44 44.89 39.12
C SER A 815 -25.80 43.42 39.41
N ARG A 816 -27.04 43.26 39.89
CA ARG A 816 -27.81 42.04 40.23
C ARG A 816 -28.10 41.20 38.96
N SER A 817 -28.51 39.91 38.97
CA SER A 817 -28.94 38.96 40.04
C SER A 817 -29.10 37.52 39.49
N ARG A 818 -29.43 36.57 40.40
CA ARG A 818 -30.02 35.22 40.21
C ARG A 818 -29.08 34.01 39.99
N SER A 819 -28.80 33.35 41.12
CA SER A 819 -28.56 31.90 41.27
C SER A 819 -29.92 31.13 41.31
N PRO A 820 -30.01 29.81 41.59
CA PRO A 820 -28.95 28.80 41.80
C PRO A 820 -29.18 27.42 41.13
N SER A 821 -28.12 26.59 41.09
CA SER A 821 -28.24 25.16 41.44
C SER A 821 -26.92 24.63 42.01
N ARG A 822 -27.02 23.64 42.91
CA ARG A 822 -25.93 23.10 43.76
C ARG A 822 -25.57 21.69 43.28
N SER A 823 -24.28 21.34 43.34
CA SER A 823 -23.81 20.06 43.92
C SER A 823 -22.29 20.07 44.06
N GLN A 824 -21.79 19.52 45.17
CA GLN A 824 -20.38 19.24 45.41
C GLN A 824 -20.12 17.72 45.29
N PRO A 825 -18.91 17.29 44.93
CA PRO A 825 -18.46 15.92 45.15
C PRO A 825 -17.60 15.81 46.43
N GLU A 826 -17.86 14.81 47.26
CA GLU A 826 -16.90 14.33 48.28
C GLU A 826 -16.05 13.15 47.75
N PRO A 827 -14.83 12.92 48.29
CA PRO A 827 -13.91 11.91 47.82
C PRO A 827 -14.03 10.56 48.54
N TYR A 828 -13.92 9.45 47.79
CA TYR A 828 -13.93 8.09 48.34
C TYR A 828 -12.53 7.63 48.78
N LYS A 829 -12.46 6.93 49.93
CA LYS A 829 -11.24 6.27 50.45
C LYS A 829 -11.11 4.82 49.94
N PRO A 830 -9.90 4.27 49.81
CA PRO A 830 -9.67 2.84 49.55
C PRO A 830 -9.65 2.00 50.85
N GLN A 831 -10.11 0.75 50.79
CA GLN A 831 -9.97 -0.23 51.88
C GLN A 831 -8.86 -1.25 51.60
N ARG A 832 -8.25 -1.78 52.68
CA ARG A 832 -7.22 -2.84 52.70
C ARG A 832 -7.61 -3.91 53.73
N LEU A 833 -7.62 -5.19 53.32
CA LEU A 833 -7.57 -6.46 54.09
C LEU A 833 -7.20 -7.58 53.07
N GLY A 834 -6.61 -8.74 53.39
CA GLY A 834 -5.97 -9.24 54.63
C GLY A 834 -6.82 -10.25 55.43
N SER A 835 -6.36 -11.44 55.83
CA SER A 835 -5.20 -12.30 55.47
C SER A 835 -5.35 -13.68 56.16
N GLN A 836 -4.68 -14.74 55.68
CA GLN A 836 -4.56 -16.10 56.32
C GLN A 836 -5.85 -16.99 56.24
N SER A 837 -5.85 -18.34 56.30
CA SER A 837 -4.79 -19.34 56.60
C SER A 837 -5.00 -20.74 55.95
N ARG A 838 -3.88 -21.39 55.59
CA ARG A 838 -3.44 -22.80 55.80
C ARG A 838 -4.38 -24.03 55.69
N GLU A 839 -3.96 -25.01 54.87
CA GLU A 839 -3.63 -26.44 55.14
C GLU A 839 -3.70 -27.26 53.81
N ALA A 840 -3.14 -28.47 53.63
CA ALA A 840 -1.79 -29.05 53.81
C ALA A 840 -1.91 -30.58 53.62
N SER A 841 -1.37 -31.16 52.54
CA SER A 841 -1.04 -32.62 52.35
C SER A 841 -0.48 -32.83 50.93
N ARG A 842 0.84 -32.94 50.69
CA ARG A 842 1.72 -34.13 50.82
C ARG A 842 1.19 -35.43 50.18
N LEU A 843 1.81 -35.86 49.09
CA LEU A 843 2.52 -37.15 48.97
C LEU A 843 3.47 -37.16 47.73
N ARG A 844 4.48 -38.05 47.73
CA ARG A 844 5.57 -38.14 46.72
C ARG A 844 5.66 -39.61 46.17
N PRO A 845 6.49 -39.90 45.14
CA PRO A 845 6.11 -40.84 44.07
C PRO A 845 6.70 -42.26 44.19
N ARG A 846 6.28 -43.15 43.27
CA ARG A 846 7.02 -44.35 42.85
C ARG A 846 6.96 -44.52 41.32
N GLU A 847 8.09 -44.89 40.73
CA GLU A 847 8.24 -45.35 39.34
C GLU A 847 8.15 -46.90 39.27
N PRO A 848 8.56 -47.61 38.20
CA PRO A 848 7.68 -48.00 37.09
C PRO A 848 7.70 -49.52 36.86
N PRO A 849 7.13 -50.00 35.73
CA PRO A 849 7.88 -51.01 34.96
C PRO A 849 7.91 -50.74 33.44
N ARG A 850 8.92 -51.32 32.79
CA ARG A 850 9.14 -51.29 31.33
C ARG A 850 8.35 -52.41 30.64
N LEU A 851 7.90 -52.19 29.39
CA LEU A 851 8.29 -52.98 28.19
C LEU A 851 7.58 -52.46 26.92
N THR A 852 8.26 -52.59 25.79
CA THR A 852 7.83 -52.28 24.39
C THR A 852 7.49 -53.59 23.66
N PRO A 853 7.14 -53.62 22.33
CA PRO A 853 6.67 -52.59 21.40
C PRO A 853 5.35 -52.98 20.65
N CYS A 854 4.90 -52.11 19.72
CA CYS A 854 4.24 -52.37 18.42
C CYS A 854 2.97 -51.52 18.18
N GLY A 855 2.67 -51.24 16.90
CA GLY A 855 1.32 -50.85 16.47
C GLY A 855 1.16 -49.40 16.02
N SER A 856 1.33 -49.20 14.72
CA SER A 856 0.78 -48.14 13.86
C SER A 856 -0.52 -47.43 14.28
N SER A 857 -0.63 -46.18 13.81
CA SER A 857 -1.86 -45.42 13.49
C SER A 857 -2.70 -44.82 14.63
N SER A 858 -2.79 -43.48 14.62
CA SER A 858 -4.00 -42.68 14.95
C SER A 858 -3.75 -41.27 14.39
N SER A 859 -4.57 -40.72 13.48
CA SER A 859 -6.02 -40.48 13.52
C SER A 859 -6.36 -39.29 14.43
N VAL A 860 -6.77 -38.19 13.79
CA VAL A 860 -7.17 -36.92 14.40
C VAL A 860 -8.45 -37.11 15.21
N LEU A 861 -8.41 -36.78 16.51
CA LEU A 861 -9.59 -36.76 17.36
C LEU A 861 -10.34 -35.43 17.25
N TYR A 862 -11.48 -35.45 16.56
CA TYR A 862 -12.48 -34.38 16.63
C TYR A 862 -13.24 -34.47 17.95
N LEU A 863 -13.21 -33.41 18.75
CA LEU A 863 -14.08 -33.25 19.93
C LEU A 863 -15.44 -32.70 19.49
N LYS A 864 -16.47 -33.55 19.57
CA LYS A 864 -17.86 -33.23 19.23
C LYS A 864 -18.59 -32.87 20.52
N MET A 865 -18.96 -31.60 20.73
CA MET A 865 -19.83 -31.22 21.85
C MET A 865 -21.29 -31.19 21.39
N GLU A 866 -22.10 -32.10 21.92
CA GLU A 866 -23.55 -32.10 21.73
C GLU A 866 -24.22 -31.18 22.77
N LEU A 867 -24.97 -30.18 22.30
CA LEU A 867 -25.87 -29.39 23.14
C LEU A 867 -27.29 -30.00 23.07
N ARG A 868 -27.69 -30.70 24.14
CA ARG A 868 -29.07 -31.17 24.29
C ARG A 868 -30.01 -30.01 24.60
N ARG A 869 -31.05 -29.84 23.78
CA ARG A 869 -32.24 -29.04 24.13
C ARG A 869 -33.09 -29.80 25.15
N SER A 870 -33.54 -29.11 26.19
CA SER A 870 -34.60 -29.57 27.09
C SER A 870 -35.81 -28.64 26.95
N HIS A 871 -36.94 -29.19 26.49
CA HIS A 871 -38.24 -28.52 26.60
C HIS A 871 -38.72 -28.54 28.04
N LEU A 872 -39.33 -27.45 28.51
CA LEU A 872 -40.33 -27.44 29.57
C LEU A 872 -41.40 -26.39 29.24
N THR A 873 -42.63 -26.68 29.64
CA THR A 873 -43.87 -25.99 29.26
C THR A 873 -44.60 -25.41 30.48
N ALA A 874 -45.51 -24.46 30.22
CA ALA A 874 -46.34 -23.73 31.19
C ALA A 874 -45.55 -22.72 32.06
N SER A 875 -46.09 -21.54 32.37
CA SER A 875 -47.45 -21.01 32.19
C SER A 875 -47.43 -19.53 31.82
#